data_AF-A0A163KW51-F1
#
_entry.id   AF-A0A163KW51-F1
#
_cell.length_a   1.000
_cell.length_b   1.000
_cell.length_c   1.000
_cell.angle_alpha   90.00
_cell.angle_beta   90.00
_cell.angle_gamma   90.00
#
_symmetry.space_group_name_H-M   'P 1'
#
loop_
_entity.id
_entity.type
_entity.pdbx_description
1 polymer ?
#
loop_
_entity_poly.entity_id
_entity_poly.type
_entity_poly.pdbx_seq_one_letter_code
_entity_poly.pdbx_strand_id
1 'polypeptide(L)'
;MERPQDMLAEKVQDLNDLELAVLVCLVTEQHCIVQTEGQLLDNIEQELKLIATNIFGLTWAVLECDGQTTLDDFGYGILAQDEANDYFSSKGEASNVKFSSLSGSPKRPDRRISKTPNAFTQLDGRRIANIVVAKNLNQASSQVQVQALELMRGKRNFTRTAVHAAPRPFLFVALNISNTPHLAMHLVWKPSSQSSFTTIDKLQNDQFFISHHHYFEDGLPNMEEQQEKERVLEDDRSTSSVHTSSLELAKRTPQTALFSTEDLAIFTNRMADVKISSDVRAYLHNIVVFMRLHRAVAGGISAMATRHFNTLAYALAPLHGLNYISPSMVALAARKIYPHRIIITAPENERSLQWGSSLDAVKAVLDGVTADDVVEEVLQSVEISDKRGRRDDAPRQERLGSWTLRAERTTQPLRVAMAKDYIDPNALAATDSAAANFHSENSVDDQDTKRSSSINSHEDPLEVIFEGGSIHRRKASLAPPLQPLGKMSARPSNHRRDTSCIVHALLAKHDGVPAEHLSASYEGLAQERLMDKDPHSQAEETQHSRLLTKKQISDMAFGIRELSKKLAQIRLKLHVKNIFVLGKAHDESLIKNTRETADWLLMKDPGYNVYVEHTLEDNKIFDAKGLLAKSPSNEGRLRFWTDELCEQKPQTFDIVLALGGDGTVLYSSWLFQRVVPPVLAFSLGSLGFLTKFDYDLYPQTLSRAFEEGITVNLRLRFEATVMRSQTRDGEGQSDLVEQLIGEEAEDHHTHRPDGTYNILNEVVVDRGPNPTMSSIELFGDDEHFTTVQADGICVSTPTGSTAYNLAAGGSLCHPDNPVILVTAICAHTLSFRPIILPDTIVLRCGVPYDARSSSWASFDGRERVELKPGDYVTISASRFPFPCVLPTNRRKTDWINSISRTLQWNSRDKPKAFKEWKE
;
A
#
# COMPACT_ATOMS: atom_id res chain seq x y z
N MET A 1 32.19 -1.99 33.38
CA MET A 1 31.45 -0.98 32.58
C MET A 1 31.17 -1.61 31.23
N GLU A 2 30.34 -2.63 31.31
CA GLU A 2 29.51 -3.18 30.26
C GLU A 2 28.64 -2.03 29.71
N ARG A 3 28.16 -2.16 28.48
CA ARG A 3 27.23 -1.19 27.93
C ARG A 3 25.85 -1.46 28.53
N PRO A 4 24.99 -0.44 28.66
CA PRO A 4 23.55 -0.66 28.96
C PRO A 4 22.83 -1.53 27.91
N GLN A 5 23.48 -1.81 26.78
CA GLN A 5 23.00 -2.74 25.76
C GLN A 5 23.14 -4.21 26.19
N ASP A 6 24.23 -4.55 26.88
CA ASP A 6 24.63 -5.93 27.18
C ASP A 6 23.78 -6.47 28.35
N MET A 7 23.68 -5.69 29.44
CA MET A 7 22.85 -6.01 30.61
C MET A 7 21.35 -6.19 30.29
N LEU A 8 20.86 -5.58 29.20
CA LEU A 8 19.48 -5.72 28.74
C LEU A 8 19.25 -7.00 27.93
N ALA A 9 20.30 -7.60 27.37
CA ALA A 9 20.22 -8.90 26.71
C ALA A 9 20.33 -10.05 27.73
N GLU A 10 21.20 -9.91 28.74
CA GLU A 10 21.32 -10.86 29.86
C GLU A 10 19.97 -11.05 30.58
N LYS A 11 19.31 -9.96 30.98
CA LYS A 11 17.96 -9.96 31.57
C LYS A 11 16.88 -10.68 30.74
N VAL A 12 17.07 -10.89 29.44
CA VAL A 12 16.12 -11.57 28.55
C VAL A 12 16.46 -13.05 28.37
N GLN A 13 17.71 -13.46 28.60
CA GLN A 13 18.15 -14.86 28.52
C GLN A 13 17.69 -15.67 29.74
N ASP A 14 17.51 -15.03 30.89
CA ASP A 14 17.03 -15.67 32.13
C ASP A 14 15.51 -15.88 32.18
N LEU A 15 14.74 -15.46 31.15
CA LEU A 15 13.27 -15.50 31.16
C LEU A 15 12.69 -16.83 30.67
N ASN A 16 11.61 -17.28 31.30
CA ASN A 16 10.79 -18.40 30.85
C ASN A 16 9.86 -18.00 29.66
N ASP A 17 9.40 -18.98 28.88
CA ASP A 17 8.64 -18.78 27.64
C ASP A 17 7.29 -18.03 27.86
N LEU A 18 6.70 -18.18 29.06
CA LEU A 18 5.50 -17.43 29.49
C LEU A 18 5.82 -15.95 29.82
N GLU A 19 6.96 -15.69 30.45
CA GLU A 19 7.43 -14.35 30.81
C GLU A 19 7.85 -13.56 29.56
N LEU A 20 8.54 -14.23 28.64
CA LEU A 20 8.90 -13.73 27.33
C LEU A 20 7.65 -13.37 26.50
N ALA A 21 6.59 -14.19 26.56
CA ALA A 21 5.31 -13.88 25.92
C ALA A 21 4.64 -12.62 26.52
N VAL A 22 4.71 -12.42 27.84
CA VAL A 22 4.24 -11.21 28.51
C VAL A 22 5.09 -9.99 28.12
N LEU A 23 6.43 -10.10 28.12
CA LEU A 23 7.36 -9.05 27.69
C LEU A 23 7.06 -8.59 26.26
N VAL A 24 6.94 -9.54 25.32
CA VAL A 24 6.60 -9.28 23.91
C VAL A 24 5.28 -8.52 23.76
N CYS A 25 4.25 -8.89 24.52
CA CYS A 25 2.97 -8.17 24.48
C CYS A 25 3.04 -6.77 25.11
N LEU A 26 3.81 -6.58 26.19
CA LEU A 26 4.00 -5.28 26.83
C LEU A 26 4.77 -4.31 25.92
N VAL A 27 5.88 -4.75 25.31
CA VAL A 27 6.70 -3.96 24.38
C VAL A 27 5.94 -3.54 23.11
N THR A 28 4.96 -4.34 22.68
CA THR A 28 4.15 -4.08 21.48
C THR A 28 2.80 -3.40 21.77
N GLU A 29 2.47 -3.12 23.04
CA GLU A 29 1.14 -2.65 23.49
C GLU A 29 -0.05 -3.55 23.03
N GLN A 30 0.17 -4.87 22.83
CA GLN A 30 -0.85 -5.84 22.39
C GLN A 30 -1.28 -6.84 23.49
N HIS A 31 -2.06 -7.86 23.13
CA HIS A 31 -2.79 -8.76 24.04
C HIS A 31 -2.65 -10.23 23.64
N CYS A 32 -2.66 -11.18 24.58
CA CYS A 32 -2.39 -12.61 24.32
C CYS A 32 -3.49 -13.56 24.80
N ILE A 33 -3.46 -14.76 24.22
CA ILE A 33 -4.19 -15.94 24.71
C ILE A 33 -3.17 -16.87 25.37
N VAL A 34 -3.47 -17.36 26.56
CA VAL A 34 -2.75 -18.46 27.22
C VAL A 34 -3.68 -19.67 27.29
N GLN A 35 -3.20 -20.82 26.83
CA GLN A 35 -3.89 -22.11 26.90
C GLN A 35 -3.14 -23.08 27.79
N THR A 36 -3.86 -23.92 28.52
CA THR A 36 -3.27 -24.91 29.42
C THR A 36 -4.30 -26.00 29.82
N GLU A 37 -3.84 -27.07 30.44
CA GLU A 37 -4.70 -28.10 31.01
C GLU A 37 -5.47 -27.60 32.24
N GLY A 38 -6.69 -28.10 32.45
CA GLY A 38 -7.57 -27.64 33.53
C GLY A 38 -7.04 -27.81 34.95
N GLN A 39 -5.99 -28.62 35.16
CA GLN A 39 -5.33 -28.79 36.46
C GLN A 39 -4.28 -27.70 36.75
N LEU A 40 -3.81 -26.98 35.74
CA LEU A 40 -2.77 -25.94 35.85
C LEU A 40 -3.34 -24.51 35.81
N LEU A 41 -4.63 -24.35 35.48
CA LEU A 41 -5.29 -23.06 35.28
C LEU A 41 -5.07 -22.08 36.46
N ASP A 42 -5.24 -22.56 37.68
CA ASP A 42 -5.10 -21.75 38.89
C ASP A 42 -3.62 -21.50 39.24
N ASN A 43 -2.73 -22.42 38.92
CA ASN A 43 -1.29 -22.25 39.16
C ASN A 43 -0.71 -21.18 38.22
N ILE A 44 -1.12 -21.20 36.95
CA ILE A 44 -0.74 -20.18 35.94
C ILE A 44 -1.41 -18.84 36.22
N GLU A 45 -2.61 -18.82 36.82
CA GLU A 45 -3.22 -17.59 37.32
C GLU A 45 -2.32 -16.92 38.39
N GLN A 46 -1.76 -17.69 39.33
CA GLN A 46 -0.84 -17.15 40.33
C GLN A 46 0.52 -16.76 39.72
N GLU A 47 1.10 -17.60 38.85
CA GLU A 47 2.35 -17.28 38.14
C GLU A 47 2.23 -15.94 37.37
N LEU A 48 1.13 -15.72 36.65
CA LEU A 48 0.88 -14.45 35.94
C LEU A 48 0.76 -13.22 36.87
N LYS A 49 0.34 -13.39 38.13
CA LYS A 49 0.38 -12.30 39.13
C LYS A 49 1.80 -12.01 39.59
N LEU A 50 2.60 -13.05 39.83
CA LEU A 50 4.00 -12.92 40.24
C LEU A 50 4.84 -12.30 39.12
N ILE A 51 4.60 -12.69 37.86
CA ILE A 51 5.16 -12.02 36.68
C ILE A 51 4.76 -10.53 36.67
N ALA A 52 3.49 -10.21 36.92
CA ALA A 52 3.04 -8.82 36.98
C ALA A 52 3.74 -8.01 38.08
N THR A 53 3.82 -8.51 39.33
CA THR A 53 4.40 -7.78 40.46
C THR A 53 5.92 -7.79 40.50
N ASN A 54 6.54 -8.95 40.32
CA ASN A 54 7.96 -9.17 40.62
C ASN A 54 8.86 -8.84 39.43
N ILE A 55 8.41 -9.16 38.21
CA ILE A 55 9.20 -8.95 36.99
C ILE A 55 8.96 -7.56 36.40
N PHE A 56 7.71 -7.07 36.40
CA PHE A 56 7.34 -5.80 35.74
C PHE A 56 6.89 -4.68 36.69
N GLY A 57 6.60 -4.95 37.97
CA GLY A 57 6.12 -3.93 38.91
C GLY A 57 4.75 -3.34 38.57
N LEU A 58 3.89 -4.13 37.90
CA LEU A 58 2.61 -3.72 37.32
C LEU A 58 1.42 -4.20 38.16
N THR A 59 0.36 -3.39 38.22
CA THR A 59 -0.90 -3.77 38.89
C THR A 59 -1.62 -4.86 38.09
N TRP A 60 -2.21 -5.84 38.76
CA TRP A 60 -3.00 -6.90 38.12
C TRP A 60 -4.45 -6.94 38.62
N ALA A 61 -5.31 -7.58 37.83
CA ALA A 61 -6.66 -7.96 38.21
C ALA A 61 -7.03 -9.29 37.54
N VAL A 62 -7.77 -10.15 38.23
CA VAL A 62 -8.27 -11.43 37.69
C VAL A 62 -9.79 -11.39 37.64
N LEU A 63 -10.34 -11.79 36.50
CA LEU A 63 -11.76 -12.03 36.31
C LEU A 63 -11.99 -13.50 35.93
N GLU A 64 -12.81 -14.19 36.70
CA GLU A 64 -13.36 -15.49 36.29
C GLU A 64 -14.62 -15.26 35.46
N CYS A 65 -14.68 -15.86 34.27
CA CYS A 65 -15.81 -15.71 33.36
C CYS A 65 -16.59 -17.01 33.22
N ASP A 66 -17.92 -16.90 33.34
CA ASP A 66 -18.87 -17.98 33.18
C ASP A 66 -20.11 -17.51 32.37
N GLY A 67 -21.10 -18.40 32.21
CA GLY A 67 -22.34 -18.09 31.52
C GLY A 67 -23.29 -17.12 32.25
N GLN A 68 -23.04 -16.79 33.53
CA GLN A 68 -23.86 -15.88 34.34
C GLN A 68 -23.23 -14.49 34.52
N THR A 69 -21.91 -14.36 34.29
CA THR A 69 -21.11 -13.14 34.42
C THR A 69 -21.77 -11.97 33.69
N THR A 70 -22.08 -10.89 34.42
CA THR A 70 -22.72 -9.70 33.86
C THR A 70 -21.71 -8.64 33.42
N LEU A 71 -22.20 -7.65 32.68
CA LEU A 71 -21.39 -6.47 32.29
C LEU A 71 -20.92 -5.64 33.49
N ASP A 72 -21.65 -5.65 34.61
CA ASP A 72 -21.22 -4.95 35.82
C ASP A 72 -20.11 -5.74 36.53
N ASP A 73 -20.21 -7.07 36.60
CA ASP A 73 -19.18 -7.93 37.20
C ASP A 73 -17.87 -7.83 36.42
N PHE A 74 -17.92 -7.90 35.09
CA PHE A 74 -16.78 -7.57 34.22
C PHE A 74 -16.27 -6.14 34.50
N GLY A 75 -17.19 -5.18 34.66
CA GLY A 75 -16.85 -3.78 34.86
C GLY A 75 -16.10 -3.48 36.15
N TYR A 76 -16.39 -4.19 37.24
CA TYR A 76 -15.68 -4.09 38.52
C TYR A 76 -14.46 -5.03 38.60
N GLY A 77 -14.52 -6.23 38.00
CA GLY A 77 -13.46 -7.24 38.09
C GLY A 77 -12.15 -6.89 37.38
N ILE A 78 -12.16 -5.92 36.45
CA ILE A 78 -10.94 -5.41 35.79
C ILE A 78 -10.24 -4.28 36.56
N LEU A 79 -10.80 -3.83 37.69
CA LEU A 79 -10.27 -2.74 38.49
C LEU A 79 -9.22 -3.26 39.47
N ALA A 80 -8.11 -2.52 39.62
CA ALA A 80 -7.05 -2.87 40.56
C ALA A 80 -7.57 -2.87 42.01
N GLN A 81 -7.09 -3.82 42.81
CA GLN A 81 -7.40 -3.90 44.23
C GLN A 81 -6.44 -3.00 45.02
N ASP A 82 -7.00 -2.01 45.73
CA ASP A 82 -6.22 -1.19 46.66
C ASP A 82 -5.96 -1.98 47.96
N GLU A 83 -4.73 -2.45 48.19
CA GLU A 83 -4.29 -3.11 49.45
C GLU A 83 -4.48 -2.23 50.71
N ALA A 84 -4.80 -0.94 50.54
CA ALA A 84 -4.93 0.04 51.60
C ALA A 84 -6.20 -0.10 52.49
N ASN A 85 -7.08 -1.08 52.24
CA ASN A 85 -8.41 -1.15 52.88
C ASN A 85 -8.68 -2.38 53.78
N ASP A 86 -7.78 -3.37 53.86
CA ASP A 86 -7.98 -4.57 54.70
C ASP A 86 -7.98 -4.29 56.21
N TYR A 87 -7.67 -3.05 56.62
CA TYR A 87 -7.71 -2.60 58.01
C TYR A 87 -9.13 -2.54 58.62
N PHE A 88 -10.20 -2.76 57.82
CA PHE A 88 -11.59 -2.62 58.27
C PHE A 88 -12.56 -3.76 57.88
N SER A 89 -12.07 -5.00 57.75
CA SER A 89 -12.94 -6.19 57.65
C SER A 89 -12.51 -7.32 58.60
N SER A 90 -12.79 -7.17 59.90
CA SER A 90 -12.70 -8.29 60.85
C SER A 90 -13.93 -8.37 61.76
N LYS A 91 -14.55 -9.57 61.75
CA LYS A 91 -15.68 -10.03 62.59
C LYS A 91 -17.02 -9.30 62.41
N GLY A 92 -18.03 -10.08 62.01
CA GLY A 92 -19.45 -9.68 61.97
C GLY A 92 -20.33 -10.89 61.65
N GLU A 93 -20.80 -11.60 62.66
CA GLU A 93 -21.64 -12.79 62.50
C GLU A 93 -23.07 -12.46 62.04
N ALA A 94 -23.77 -13.50 61.57
CA ALA A 94 -25.08 -13.44 60.93
C ALA A 94 -26.19 -12.71 61.70
N SER A 95 -27.10 -12.08 60.96
CA SER A 95 -28.55 -12.34 61.14
C SER A 95 -29.42 -11.80 59.99
N ASN A 96 -30.51 -12.51 59.72
CA ASN A 96 -31.63 -12.00 58.92
C ASN A 96 -32.45 -11.01 59.77
N VAL A 97 -33.15 -10.05 59.13
CA VAL A 97 -34.61 -9.85 59.32
C VAL A 97 -35.19 -8.87 58.29
N LYS A 98 -36.46 -9.08 57.93
CA LYS A 98 -37.27 -8.25 57.03
C LYS A 98 -38.03 -7.19 57.83
N PHE A 99 -38.32 -6.00 57.28
CA PHE A 99 -39.70 -5.62 56.91
C PHE A 99 -39.79 -4.32 56.09
N SER A 100 -41.01 -3.90 55.76
CA SER A 100 -41.34 -2.87 54.76
C SER A 100 -42.32 -1.80 55.27
N SER A 101 -42.56 -0.80 54.39
CA SER A 101 -43.82 -0.07 54.17
C SER A 101 -43.96 1.40 54.66
N LEU A 102 -44.49 2.23 53.75
CA LEU A 102 -45.57 3.24 53.88
C LEU A 102 -45.53 4.30 55.03
N SER A 103 -46.02 5.54 54.89
CA SER A 103 -46.49 6.35 53.75
C SER A 103 -46.64 7.83 54.22
N GLY A 104 -47.04 8.78 53.35
CA GLY A 104 -47.60 10.06 53.81
C GLY A 104 -47.06 11.35 53.14
N SER A 105 -47.98 12.15 52.61
CA SER A 105 -47.81 13.56 52.19
C SER A 105 -48.99 14.37 52.81
N PRO A 106 -49.24 15.68 52.55
CA PRO A 106 -48.51 16.68 51.75
C PRO A 106 -48.38 18.09 52.39
N LYS A 107 -47.59 19.00 51.78
CA LYS A 107 -47.97 20.39 51.36
C LYS A 107 -46.77 21.27 50.96
N ARG A 108 -47.06 22.32 50.17
CA ARG A 108 -46.21 23.43 49.69
C ARG A 108 -47.00 24.75 49.86
N PRO A 109 -46.46 25.98 49.61
CA PRO A 109 -45.20 26.35 48.91
C PRO A 109 -44.29 27.28 49.78
N ASP A 110 -43.30 28.05 49.33
CA ASP A 110 -42.72 28.28 47.98
C ASP A 110 -41.19 28.47 47.99
N ARG A 111 -40.71 29.68 48.37
CA ARG A 111 -39.37 30.24 48.12
C ARG A 111 -38.98 31.19 49.28
N ARG A 112 -37.70 31.49 49.57
CA ARG A 112 -36.41 31.23 48.88
C ARG A 112 -35.28 31.37 49.92
N ILE A 113 -34.23 30.54 49.86
CA ILE A 113 -32.78 30.87 49.98
C ILE A 113 -31.98 29.56 50.07
N SER A 114 -30.77 29.56 49.50
CA SER A 114 -29.92 28.39 49.33
C SER A 114 -29.24 27.90 50.61
N LYS A 115 -29.29 26.57 50.83
CA LYS A 115 -28.25 25.83 51.56
C LYS A 115 -27.68 24.73 50.66
N THR A 116 -26.41 24.43 50.85
CA THR A 116 -25.58 23.55 50.01
C THR A 116 -25.95 22.08 50.11
N PRO A 117 -26.04 21.33 48.99
CA PRO A 117 -26.10 19.87 49.03
C PRO A 117 -24.69 19.29 49.20
N ASN A 118 -24.29 19.03 50.45
CA ASN A 118 -23.42 17.89 50.71
C ASN A 118 -24.31 16.63 50.71
N ALA A 119 -23.91 15.49 50.17
CA ALA A 119 -22.70 15.20 49.39
C ALA A 119 -23.08 14.51 48.07
N PHE A 120 -22.25 14.67 47.04
CA PHE A 120 -22.25 13.71 45.94
C PHE A 120 -21.84 12.33 46.48
N THR A 121 -22.46 11.27 45.98
CA THR A 121 -21.94 9.91 46.07
C THR A 121 -20.48 9.92 45.64
N GLN A 122 -19.59 9.27 46.40
CA GLN A 122 -18.18 9.14 46.02
C GLN A 122 -18.09 8.56 44.61
N LEU A 123 -17.44 9.29 43.71
CA LEU A 123 -17.05 8.76 42.41
C LEU A 123 -16.03 7.66 42.66
N ASP A 124 -16.25 6.48 42.07
CA ASP A 124 -15.34 5.36 42.24
C ASP A 124 -13.97 5.72 41.64
N GLY A 125 -12.97 5.86 42.52
CA GLY A 125 -11.62 6.30 42.16
C GLY A 125 -10.75 5.20 41.56
N ARG A 126 -11.23 3.95 41.58
CA ARG A 126 -10.48 2.77 41.13
C ARG A 126 -10.13 2.85 39.65
N ARG A 127 -8.92 2.39 39.32
CA ARG A 127 -8.38 2.35 37.96
C ARG A 127 -8.39 0.91 37.45
N ILE A 128 -8.45 0.76 36.12
CA ILE A 128 -8.22 -0.54 35.48
C ILE A 128 -6.77 -0.95 35.75
N ALA A 129 -6.55 -2.24 36.07
CA ALA A 129 -5.20 -2.77 36.28
C ALA A 129 -4.33 -2.72 35.01
N ASN A 130 -3.01 -2.79 35.16
CA ASN A 130 -2.08 -2.88 34.04
C ASN A 130 -2.15 -4.24 33.33
N ILE A 131 -2.32 -5.34 34.07
CA ILE A 131 -2.47 -6.69 33.53
C ILE A 131 -3.83 -7.26 33.98
N VAL A 132 -4.72 -7.53 33.04
CA VAL A 132 -6.04 -8.13 33.29
C VAL A 132 -6.04 -9.56 32.79
N VAL A 133 -6.21 -10.53 33.69
CA VAL A 133 -6.31 -11.95 33.35
C VAL A 133 -7.77 -12.38 33.39
N ALA A 134 -8.34 -12.72 32.24
CA ALA A 134 -9.70 -13.23 32.10
C ALA A 134 -9.68 -14.76 31.94
N LYS A 135 -10.02 -15.49 33.01
CA LYS A 135 -10.14 -16.95 33.00
C LYS A 135 -11.42 -17.35 32.27
N ASN A 136 -11.35 -18.36 31.42
CA ASN A 136 -12.51 -18.97 30.74
C ASN A 136 -13.37 -17.96 29.94
N LEU A 137 -12.75 -16.97 29.29
CA LEU A 137 -13.45 -16.00 28.44
C LEU A 137 -14.21 -16.67 27.28
N ASN A 138 -13.83 -17.89 26.91
CA ASN A 138 -14.58 -18.76 25.99
C ASN A 138 -15.95 -19.23 26.51
N GLN A 139 -16.19 -19.21 27.83
CA GLN A 139 -17.46 -19.59 28.48
C GLN A 139 -18.34 -18.36 28.83
N ALA A 140 -17.80 -17.16 28.70
CA ALA A 140 -18.48 -15.90 28.98
C ALA A 140 -19.71 -15.65 28.08
N SER A 141 -20.66 -14.85 28.57
CA SER A 141 -21.74 -14.34 27.72
C SER A 141 -21.22 -13.47 26.57
N SER A 142 -21.89 -13.49 25.42
CA SER A 142 -21.46 -12.73 24.23
C SER A 142 -21.41 -11.21 24.45
N GLN A 143 -22.19 -10.69 25.41
CA GLN A 143 -22.11 -9.28 25.83
C GLN A 143 -20.77 -8.98 26.52
N VAL A 144 -20.32 -9.86 27.43
CA VAL A 144 -19.02 -9.73 28.12
C VAL A 144 -17.86 -9.87 27.13
N GLN A 145 -17.96 -10.78 26.15
CA GLN A 145 -16.94 -10.93 25.10
C GLN A 145 -16.83 -9.67 24.22
N VAL A 146 -17.95 -9.04 23.87
CA VAL A 146 -17.95 -7.74 23.16
C VAL A 146 -17.38 -6.63 24.05
N GLN A 147 -17.70 -6.58 25.34
CA GLN A 147 -17.15 -5.59 26.27
C GLN A 147 -15.62 -5.73 26.42
N ALA A 148 -15.10 -6.96 26.48
CA ALA A 148 -13.66 -7.22 26.46
C ALA A 148 -13.00 -6.75 25.16
N LEU A 149 -13.67 -6.92 24.00
CA LEU A 149 -13.19 -6.41 22.72
C LEU A 149 -13.22 -4.88 22.64
N GLU A 150 -14.21 -4.21 23.22
CA GLU A 150 -14.22 -2.75 23.32
C GLU A 150 -13.13 -2.22 24.27
N LEU A 151 -12.87 -2.91 25.40
CA LEU A 151 -11.76 -2.58 26.29
C LEU A 151 -10.41 -2.70 25.57
N MET A 152 -10.15 -3.82 24.89
CA MET A 152 -8.91 -4.05 24.14
C MET A 152 -8.71 -3.00 23.03
N ARG A 153 -9.75 -2.72 22.24
CA ARG A 153 -9.66 -1.81 21.07
C ARG A 153 -9.70 -0.33 21.44
N GLY A 154 -10.47 0.04 22.47
CA GLY A 154 -10.69 1.42 22.89
C GLY A 154 -9.80 1.88 24.05
N LYS A 155 -9.12 0.95 24.74
CA LYS A 155 -8.36 1.16 25.98
C LYS A 155 -9.16 1.91 27.06
N ARG A 156 -10.47 1.62 27.13
CA ARG A 156 -11.47 2.24 28.04
C ARG A 156 -12.57 1.24 28.36
N ASN A 157 -13.09 1.30 29.59
CA ASN A 157 -14.33 0.63 29.99
C ASN A 157 -15.40 1.66 30.37
N PHE A 158 -16.65 1.38 30.03
CA PHE A 158 -17.83 2.19 30.38
C PHE A 158 -18.66 1.43 31.42
N THR A 159 -18.63 1.87 32.68
CA THR A 159 -19.53 1.37 33.73
C THR A 159 -20.77 2.25 33.82
N ARG A 160 -21.79 1.83 34.59
CA ARG A 160 -23.01 2.65 34.82
C ARG A 160 -22.73 3.97 35.53
N THR A 161 -21.57 4.09 36.19
CA THR A 161 -21.21 5.16 37.12
C THR A 161 -20.02 6.00 36.67
N ALA A 162 -19.11 5.46 35.86
CA ALA A 162 -17.91 6.14 35.41
C ALA A 162 -17.37 5.59 34.06
N VAL A 163 -16.37 6.27 33.51
CA VAL A 163 -15.60 5.79 32.35
C VAL A 163 -14.14 5.65 32.79
N HIS A 164 -13.69 4.41 32.93
CA HIS A 164 -12.34 4.10 33.40
C HIS A 164 -11.44 3.94 32.17
N ALA A 165 -10.33 4.67 32.10
CA ALA A 165 -9.32 4.49 31.07
C ALA A 165 -8.33 3.41 31.49
N ALA A 166 -7.89 2.57 30.55
CA ALA A 166 -6.80 1.63 30.79
C ALA A 166 -5.47 2.39 30.92
N PRO A 167 -4.54 1.92 31.76
CA PRO A 167 -3.23 2.56 31.96
C PRO A 167 -2.30 2.34 30.76
N ARG A 168 -1.04 2.77 30.88
CA ARG A 168 0.06 2.35 30.01
C ARG A 168 1.26 1.91 30.85
N PRO A 169 1.89 0.76 30.56
CA PRO A 169 1.43 -0.28 29.64
C PRO A 169 0.10 -0.90 30.10
N PHE A 170 -0.62 -1.54 29.18
CA PHE A 170 -1.84 -2.28 29.45
C PHE A 170 -1.89 -3.57 28.63
N LEU A 171 -2.10 -4.69 29.30
CA LEU A 171 -2.15 -6.05 28.77
C LEU A 171 -3.45 -6.73 29.22
N PHE A 172 -4.17 -7.31 28.26
CA PHE A 172 -5.29 -8.21 28.51
C PHE A 172 -4.85 -9.63 28.13
N VAL A 173 -5.06 -10.59 29.03
CA VAL A 173 -4.68 -12.01 28.87
C VAL A 173 -5.94 -12.85 28.95
N ALA A 174 -6.25 -13.61 27.91
CA ALA A 174 -7.33 -14.60 27.95
C ALA A 174 -6.76 -15.98 28.31
N LEU A 175 -6.98 -16.43 29.54
CA LEU A 175 -6.49 -17.69 30.07
C LEU A 175 -7.59 -18.76 29.96
N ASN A 176 -7.42 -19.76 29.10
CA ASN A 176 -8.49 -20.73 28.77
C ASN A 176 -8.01 -22.18 28.92
N ILE A 177 -8.89 -23.06 29.40
CA ILE A 177 -8.66 -24.51 29.45
C ILE A 177 -8.67 -25.09 28.02
N SER A 178 -7.61 -25.80 27.64
CA SER A 178 -7.60 -26.71 26.48
C SER A 178 -8.08 -28.10 26.90
N ASN A 179 -9.06 -28.66 26.18
CA ASN A 179 -9.62 -30.00 26.46
C ASN A 179 -8.86 -31.16 25.76
N THR A 180 -7.78 -30.86 25.05
CA THR A 180 -7.06 -31.77 24.13
C THR A 180 -5.63 -31.25 23.90
N PRO A 181 -4.57 -32.07 24.07
CA PRO A 181 -3.17 -31.61 23.98
C PRO A 181 -2.69 -31.26 22.56
N HIS A 182 -3.44 -31.64 21.53
CA HIS A 182 -3.13 -31.39 20.11
C HIS A 182 -4.27 -30.69 19.36
N LEU A 183 -5.20 -30.04 20.07
CA LEU A 183 -6.14 -29.12 19.44
C LEU A 183 -6.14 -27.80 20.22
N ALA A 184 -5.57 -26.77 19.59
CA ALA A 184 -5.82 -25.39 19.97
C ALA A 184 -7.34 -25.13 19.91
N MET A 185 -8.02 -25.18 21.06
CA MET A 185 -9.42 -24.81 21.15
C MET A 185 -9.53 -23.31 20.88
N HIS A 186 -9.92 -22.94 19.66
CA HIS A 186 -10.29 -21.56 19.34
C HIS A 186 -11.30 -21.02 20.35
N LEU A 187 -11.40 -19.69 20.44
CA LEU A 187 -12.62 -19.03 20.89
C LEU A 187 -13.72 -19.25 19.82
N VAL A 188 -14.25 -20.47 19.78
CA VAL A 188 -15.36 -20.93 18.94
C VAL A 188 -16.33 -21.66 19.85
N TRP A 189 -17.43 -20.96 20.17
CA TRP A 189 -18.62 -21.55 20.76
C TRP A 189 -19.09 -22.71 19.88
N LYS A 190 -19.19 -23.94 20.42
CA LYS A 190 -19.69 -25.11 19.69
C LYS A 190 -21.16 -24.90 19.34
N PRO A 191 -21.54 -24.77 18.05
CA PRO A 191 -22.95 -24.63 17.69
C PRO A 191 -23.64 -25.98 17.86
N SER A 192 -24.63 -26.05 18.75
CA SER A 192 -25.54 -27.19 18.84
C SER A 192 -26.43 -27.23 17.59
N SER A 193 -25.98 -27.95 16.56
CA SER A 193 -26.64 -28.20 15.26
C SER A 193 -27.04 -26.96 14.43
N GLN A 194 -26.51 -26.88 13.20
CA GLN A 194 -27.04 -26.05 12.10
C GLN A 194 -27.17 -24.53 12.36
N SER A 195 -26.17 -23.91 13.01
CA SER A 195 -25.97 -22.46 12.88
C SER A 195 -24.54 -22.14 12.41
N SER A 196 -24.44 -21.18 11.49
CA SER A 196 -23.19 -20.73 10.89
C SER A 196 -22.37 -19.88 11.86
N PHE A 197 -21.04 -20.05 11.83
CA PHE A 197 -20.06 -19.21 12.56
C PHE A 197 -20.47 -17.74 12.62
N THR A 198 -20.54 -17.16 13.82
CA THR A 198 -20.93 -15.76 13.95
C THR A 198 -19.80 -14.82 13.51
N THR A 199 -20.15 -13.59 13.16
CA THR A 199 -19.16 -12.55 12.85
C THR A 199 -18.34 -12.14 14.07
N ILE A 200 -18.83 -12.40 15.29
CA ILE A 200 -18.20 -11.98 16.55
C ILE A 200 -17.01 -12.88 16.89
N ASP A 201 -17.18 -14.21 16.81
CA ASP A 201 -16.11 -15.20 17.09
C ASP A 201 -14.85 -14.92 16.23
N LYS A 202 -15.08 -14.60 14.95
CA LYS A 202 -14.04 -14.25 13.98
C LYS A 202 -13.36 -12.91 14.32
N LEU A 203 -14.10 -11.96 14.88
CA LEU A 203 -13.55 -10.65 15.28
C LEU A 203 -12.73 -10.76 16.57
N GLN A 204 -13.09 -11.67 17.47
CA GLN A 204 -12.47 -11.84 18.79
C GLN A 204 -11.04 -12.39 18.68
N ASN A 205 -10.87 -13.55 18.03
CA ASN A 205 -9.57 -14.17 17.82
C ASN A 205 -8.60 -13.24 17.07
N ASP A 206 -9.11 -12.38 16.18
CA ASP A 206 -8.30 -11.51 15.35
C ASP A 206 -7.64 -10.34 16.12
N GLN A 207 -8.15 -9.97 17.30
CA GLN A 207 -7.54 -8.93 18.15
C GLN A 207 -6.34 -9.45 18.96
N PHE A 208 -6.33 -10.73 19.37
CA PHE A 208 -5.25 -11.29 20.17
C PHE A 208 -3.98 -11.50 19.34
N PHE A 209 -2.88 -10.89 19.76
CA PHE A 209 -1.58 -10.87 19.09
C PHE A 209 -1.02 -12.28 18.93
N ILE A 210 -0.69 -12.93 20.06
CA ILE A 210 -0.08 -14.26 20.13
C ILE A 210 -0.93 -15.24 20.94
N SER A 211 -0.75 -16.53 20.63
CA SER A 211 -1.15 -17.65 21.48
C SER A 211 0.09 -18.32 22.08
N HIS A 212 0.09 -18.51 23.39
CA HIS A 212 1.04 -19.39 24.10
C HIS A 212 0.26 -20.56 24.69
N HIS A 213 0.82 -21.77 24.61
CA HIS A 213 0.30 -22.97 25.27
C HIS A 213 1.33 -23.41 26.29
N HIS A 214 0.90 -23.65 27.53
CA HIS A 214 1.77 -23.99 28.66
C HIS A 214 1.45 -25.41 29.15
N TYR A 215 2.45 -26.29 29.05
CA TYR A 215 2.40 -27.70 29.43
C TYR A 215 2.94 -27.92 30.84
N PHE A 216 2.65 -29.09 31.42
CA PHE A 216 3.19 -29.47 32.74
C PHE A 216 4.74 -29.53 32.78
N GLU A 217 5.40 -29.76 31.65
CA GLU A 217 6.86 -29.86 31.55
C GLU A 217 7.58 -28.49 31.53
N ASP A 218 6.86 -27.38 31.37
CA ASP A 218 7.44 -26.03 31.19
C ASP A 218 7.82 -25.35 32.53
N GLY A 219 7.29 -25.84 33.66
CA GLY A 219 7.59 -25.36 35.02
C GLY A 219 7.01 -23.99 35.39
N LEU A 220 6.91 -23.71 36.70
CA LEU A 220 6.36 -22.46 37.22
C LEU A 220 7.35 -21.81 38.21
N PRO A 221 8.45 -21.21 37.70
CA PRO A 221 9.60 -20.84 38.52
C PRO A 221 9.31 -19.78 39.58
N ASN A 222 8.39 -18.82 39.33
CA ASN A 222 8.09 -17.79 40.33
C ASN A 222 7.27 -18.39 41.50
N MET A 223 6.30 -19.26 41.19
CA MET A 223 5.54 -20.01 42.18
C MET A 223 6.40 -20.99 42.98
N GLU A 224 7.37 -21.65 42.34
CA GLU A 224 8.35 -22.52 43.01
C GLU A 224 9.26 -21.71 43.96
N GLU A 225 9.83 -20.60 43.50
CA GLU A 225 10.67 -19.72 44.32
C GLU A 225 9.89 -19.08 45.49
N GLN A 226 8.61 -18.73 45.31
CA GLN A 226 7.76 -18.29 46.42
C GLN A 226 7.51 -19.42 47.43
N GLN A 227 7.20 -20.63 46.97
CA GLN A 227 6.99 -21.77 47.87
C GLN A 227 8.26 -22.15 48.65
N GLU A 228 9.45 -22.06 48.05
CA GLU A 228 10.70 -22.24 48.79
C GLU A 228 10.91 -21.16 49.85
N LYS A 229 10.66 -19.88 49.51
CA LYS A 229 10.71 -18.76 50.47
C LYS A 229 9.74 -18.95 51.63
N GLU A 230 8.53 -19.45 51.36
CA GLU A 230 7.53 -19.73 52.40
C GLU A 230 7.91 -20.93 53.26
N ARG A 231 8.40 -22.04 52.69
CA ARG A 231 8.90 -23.19 53.46
C ARG A 231 10.08 -22.83 54.36
N VAL A 232 11.05 -22.05 53.86
CA VAL A 232 12.16 -21.55 54.68
C VAL A 232 11.65 -20.69 55.84
N LEU A 233 10.57 -19.91 55.65
CA LEU A 233 9.93 -19.13 56.72
C LEU A 233 9.09 -19.97 57.71
N GLU A 234 8.77 -21.24 57.40
CA GLU A 234 8.10 -22.18 58.30
C GLU A 234 9.09 -23.10 59.06
N ASP A 235 10.20 -23.51 58.43
CA ASP A 235 11.28 -24.23 59.10
C ASP A 235 11.96 -23.35 60.17
N ASP A 236 12.18 -22.06 59.88
CA ASP A 236 12.72 -21.06 60.82
C ASP A 236 11.75 -20.73 61.98
N ARG A 237 10.49 -21.20 61.91
CA ARG A 237 9.53 -21.18 63.04
C ARG A 237 9.52 -22.45 63.87
N SER A 238 10.13 -23.53 63.39
CA SER A 238 10.00 -24.88 63.94
C SER A 238 11.20 -25.34 64.76
N THR A 239 12.33 -24.61 64.74
CA THR A 239 13.47 -24.81 65.64
C THR A 239 13.82 -23.53 66.39
N SER A 240 14.16 -23.63 67.68
CA SER A 240 14.40 -22.46 68.55
C SER A 240 15.74 -22.52 69.28
N SER A 241 16.33 -21.35 69.50
CA SER A 241 17.70 -21.09 70.01
C SER A 241 18.81 -21.54 69.03
N VAL A 242 19.90 -20.78 68.81
CA VAL A 242 20.68 -19.93 69.74
C VAL A 242 21.03 -18.56 69.12
N HIS A 243 21.29 -17.54 69.96
CA HIS A 243 21.61 -16.17 69.53
C HIS A 243 22.95 -16.00 68.78
N THR A 244 22.91 -15.18 67.73
CA THR A 244 23.86 -14.05 67.56
C THR A 244 23.08 -12.73 67.41
N SER A 245 23.75 -11.58 67.58
CA SER A 245 23.10 -10.31 67.94
C SER A 245 22.57 -9.46 66.78
N SER A 246 21.40 -8.86 66.99
CA SER A 246 20.64 -8.03 66.04
C SER A 246 21.34 -6.75 65.56
N LEU A 247 21.08 -6.39 64.30
CA LEU A 247 20.98 -5.02 63.79
C LEU A 247 20.00 -5.00 62.60
N GLU A 248 19.46 -3.82 62.26
CA GLU A 248 18.53 -3.60 61.14
C GLU A 248 17.24 -4.47 61.12
N LEU A 249 16.24 -4.08 61.93
CA LEU A 249 14.83 -4.35 61.61
C LEU A 249 14.40 -3.47 60.42
N ALA A 250 14.99 -3.72 59.26
CA ALA A 250 14.66 -3.01 58.03
C ALA A 250 13.23 -3.40 57.60
N LYS A 251 12.38 -2.39 57.39
CA LYS A 251 11.10 -2.57 56.67
C LYS A 251 11.44 -3.19 55.32
N ARG A 252 10.87 -4.36 54.98
CA ARG A 252 11.13 -5.03 53.69
C ARG A 252 10.87 -4.03 52.55
N THR A 253 11.95 -3.59 51.90
CA THR A 253 11.89 -2.81 50.68
C THR A 253 11.13 -3.64 49.63
N PRO A 254 10.21 -3.06 48.84
CA PRO A 254 9.64 -3.79 47.71
C PRO A 254 10.80 -4.24 46.80
N GLN A 255 10.72 -5.48 46.29
CA GLN A 255 11.70 -5.97 45.32
C GLN A 255 11.68 -5.03 44.10
N THR A 256 12.85 -4.54 43.71
CA THR A 256 12.98 -3.73 42.50
C THR A 256 12.72 -4.60 41.28
N ALA A 257 11.64 -4.33 40.56
CA ALA A 257 11.21 -5.12 39.41
C ALA A 257 12.33 -5.31 38.38
N LEU A 258 12.40 -6.51 37.77
CA LEU A 258 13.46 -6.88 36.83
C LEU A 258 13.49 -5.95 35.61
N PHE A 259 12.32 -5.55 35.10
CA PHE A 259 12.16 -4.58 34.03
C PHE A 259 11.41 -3.34 34.50
N SER A 260 11.99 -2.17 34.25
CA SER A 260 11.35 -0.88 34.43
C SER A 260 10.49 -0.50 33.22
N THR A 261 9.63 0.51 33.38
CA THR A 261 8.91 1.12 32.26
C THR A 261 9.84 1.84 31.28
N GLU A 262 11.05 2.21 31.70
CA GLU A 262 12.10 2.78 30.84
C GLU A 262 12.77 1.69 29.98
N ASP A 263 13.02 0.49 30.55
CA ASP A 263 13.53 -0.68 29.81
C ASP A 263 12.57 -1.09 28.67
N LEU A 264 11.25 -1.13 28.95
CA LEU A 264 10.23 -1.40 27.94
C LEU A 264 10.27 -0.36 26.80
N ALA A 265 10.41 0.92 27.12
CA ALA A 265 10.53 1.99 26.12
C ALA A 265 11.81 1.88 25.29
N ILE A 266 12.92 1.39 25.86
CA ILE A 266 14.16 1.09 25.12
C ILE A 266 13.91 -0.02 24.09
N PHE A 267 13.20 -1.09 24.42
CA PHE A 267 12.85 -2.14 23.45
C PHE A 267 11.92 -1.63 22.34
N THR A 268 10.87 -0.85 22.68
CA THR A 268 9.96 -0.25 21.68
C THR A 268 10.70 0.69 20.73
N ASN A 269 11.70 1.45 21.21
CA ASN A 269 12.55 2.27 20.35
C ASN A 269 13.46 1.40 19.45
N ARG A 270 14.16 0.40 20.01
CA ARG A 270 15.02 -0.51 19.21
C ARG A 270 14.27 -1.22 18.08
N MET A 271 12.99 -1.56 18.29
CA MET A 271 12.13 -2.15 17.25
C MET A 271 12.07 -1.28 15.96
N ALA A 272 12.11 0.05 16.08
CA ALA A 272 12.03 0.96 14.94
C ALA A 272 13.33 1.00 14.11
N ASP A 273 14.48 0.63 14.70
CA ASP A 273 15.79 0.59 14.03
C ASP A 273 16.07 -0.75 13.32
N VAL A 274 15.20 -1.76 13.49
CA VAL A 274 15.37 -3.11 12.92
C VAL A 274 15.24 -3.11 11.39
N LYS A 275 16.22 -3.73 10.72
CA LYS A 275 16.27 -3.86 9.26
C LYS A 275 15.79 -5.24 8.79
N ILE A 276 15.25 -5.29 7.57
CA ILE A 276 14.84 -6.53 6.89
C ILE A 276 15.31 -6.48 5.43
N SER A 277 15.89 -7.58 4.92
CA SER A 277 16.28 -7.70 3.51
C SER A 277 15.06 -7.84 2.60
N SER A 278 15.30 -7.79 1.28
CA SER A 278 14.38 -8.23 0.23
C SER A 278 13.82 -9.63 0.52
N ASP A 279 14.72 -10.57 0.75
CA ASP A 279 14.51 -12.02 0.78
C ASP A 279 13.81 -12.46 2.07
N VAL A 280 14.16 -11.89 3.23
CA VAL A 280 13.40 -12.14 4.48
C VAL A 280 12.00 -11.50 4.41
N ARG A 281 11.82 -10.39 3.69
CA ARG A 281 10.49 -9.81 3.41
C ARG A 281 9.69 -10.69 2.44
N ALA A 282 10.33 -11.27 1.43
CA ALA A 282 9.72 -12.22 0.50
C ALA A 282 9.32 -13.53 1.21
N TYR A 283 10.18 -14.09 2.08
CA TYR A 283 9.88 -15.25 2.92
C TYR A 283 8.65 -15.01 3.80
N LEU A 284 8.57 -13.85 4.46
CA LEU A 284 7.41 -13.44 5.26
C LEU A 284 6.14 -13.33 4.38
N HIS A 285 6.24 -12.71 3.21
CA HIS A 285 5.11 -12.62 2.27
C HIS A 285 4.66 -14.01 1.77
N ASN A 286 5.59 -14.89 1.43
CA ASN A 286 5.32 -16.24 0.94
C ASN A 286 4.59 -17.08 2.00
N ILE A 287 4.97 -17.00 3.28
CA ILE A 287 4.19 -17.62 4.37
C ILE A 287 2.74 -17.10 4.34
N VAL A 288 2.51 -15.79 4.30
CA VAL A 288 1.15 -15.20 4.27
C VAL A 288 0.33 -15.67 3.05
N VAL A 289 0.97 -15.82 1.89
CA VAL A 289 0.32 -16.30 0.66
C VAL A 289 0.01 -17.79 0.74
N PHE A 290 0.98 -18.63 1.10
CA PHE A 290 0.82 -20.08 1.15
C PHE A 290 -0.20 -20.49 2.22
N MET A 291 -0.23 -19.82 3.39
CA MET A 291 -1.28 -20.01 4.40
C MET A 291 -2.70 -19.73 3.84
N ARG A 292 -2.85 -18.75 2.94
CA ARG A 292 -4.16 -18.41 2.30
C ARG A 292 -4.55 -19.37 1.17
N LEU A 293 -3.55 -19.98 0.51
CA LEU A 293 -3.76 -20.97 -0.55
C LEU A 293 -3.96 -22.38 0.00
N HIS A 294 -3.52 -22.67 1.22
CA HIS A 294 -3.58 -23.99 1.85
C HIS A 294 -5.01 -24.60 1.84
N ARG A 295 -5.10 -25.89 1.52
CA ARG A 295 -6.38 -26.59 1.26
C ARG A 295 -7.34 -26.56 2.46
N ALA A 296 -6.79 -26.72 3.66
CA ALA A 296 -7.57 -26.83 4.89
C ALA A 296 -8.08 -25.48 5.42
N VAL A 297 -7.68 -24.35 4.85
CA VAL A 297 -7.93 -23.02 5.44
C VAL A 297 -9.16 -22.34 4.82
N ALA A 298 -10.18 -22.10 5.65
CA ALA A 298 -11.35 -21.28 5.32
C ALA A 298 -11.19 -19.81 5.74
N GLY A 299 -10.25 -19.47 6.63
CA GLY A 299 -10.04 -18.10 7.10
C GLY A 299 -8.97 -17.95 8.18
N GLY A 300 -8.85 -16.74 8.75
CA GLY A 300 -7.92 -16.42 9.83
C GLY A 300 -6.76 -15.49 9.45
N ILE A 301 -6.35 -15.49 8.19
CA ILE A 301 -5.16 -14.74 7.72
C ILE A 301 -5.57 -13.34 7.23
N SER A 302 -6.16 -12.56 8.13
CA SER A 302 -6.65 -11.21 7.86
C SER A 302 -5.51 -10.19 7.65
N ALA A 303 -5.86 -8.96 7.30
CA ALA A 303 -4.91 -7.84 7.28
C ALA A 303 -4.35 -7.51 8.69
N MET A 304 -5.13 -7.76 9.76
CA MET A 304 -4.65 -7.61 11.14
C MET A 304 -3.72 -8.76 11.54
N ALA A 305 -4.03 -10.00 11.18
CA ALA A 305 -3.12 -11.13 11.35
C ALA A 305 -1.78 -10.87 10.62
N THR A 306 -1.84 -10.39 9.38
CA THR A 306 -0.66 -10.02 8.58
C THR A 306 0.16 -8.90 9.24
N ARG A 307 -0.50 -7.87 9.79
CA ARG A 307 0.18 -6.79 10.53
C ARG A 307 0.84 -7.32 11.79
N HIS A 308 0.15 -8.15 12.57
CA HIS A 308 0.68 -8.72 13.82
C HIS A 308 1.85 -9.65 13.56
N PHE A 309 1.80 -10.46 12.50
CA PHE A 309 2.89 -11.31 12.04
C PHE A 309 4.17 -10.52 11.75
N ASN A 310 4.05 -9.38 11.04
CA ASN A 310 5.16 -8.44 10.86
C ASN A 310 5.63 -7.86 12.22
N THR A 311 4.72 -7.32 13.03
CA THR A 311 5.08 -6.71 14.33
C THR A 311 5.84 -7.68 15.26
N LEU A 312 5.50 -8.97 15.29
CA LEU A 312 6.23 -9.95 16.08
C LEU A 312 7.63 -10.27 15.51
N ALA A 313 7.77 -10.42 14.19
CA ALA A 313 9.08 -10.61 13.56
C ALA A 313 10.04 -9.45 13.86
N TYR A 314 9.52 -8.21 13.93
CA TYR A 314 10.28 -7.03 14.37
C TYR A 314 10.52 -6.98 15.90
N ALA A 315 9.64 -7.58 16.71
CA ALA A 315 9.79 -7.61 18.18
C ALA A 315 10.87 -8.58 18.65
N LEU A 316 11.04 -9.71 17.94
CA LEU A 316 12.01 -10.75 18.31
C LEU A 316 13.47 -10.29 18.12
N ALA A 317 13.77 -9.51 17.08
CA ALA A 317 15.15 -9.13 16.78
C ALA A 317 15.85 -8.36 17.94
N PRO A 318 15.27 -7.29 18.54
CA PRO A 318 15.87 -6.61 19.68
C PRO A 318 16.02 -7.47 20.95
N LEU A 319 15.15 -8.48 21.14
CA LEU A 319 15.20 -9.42 22.26
C LEU A 319 16.37 -10.41 22.10
N HIS A 320 16.65 -10.85 20.87
CA HIS A 320 17.86 -11.61 20.53
C HIS A 320 19.12 -10.73 20.38
N GLY A 321 19.06 -9.45 20.72
CA GLY A 321 20.19 -8.50 20.58
C GLY A 321 20.54 -8.11 19.14
N LEU A 322 19.70 -8.47 18.16
CA LEU A 322 19.91 -8.24 16.73
C LEU A 322 19.22 -6.95 16.26
N ASN A 323 19.83 -6.27 15.29
CA ASN A 323 19.24 -5.14 14.56
C ASN A 323 18.70 -5.52 13.17
N TYR A 324 18.56 -6.83 12.89
CA TYR A 324 18.01 -7.36 11.66
C TYR A 324 17.15 -8.61 11.91
N ILE A 325 16.22 -8.89 10.99
CA ILE A 325 15.34 -10.07 11.06
C ILE A 325 15.96 -11.25 10.29
N SER A 326 15.88 -12.46 10.86
CA SER A 326 16.29 -13.72 10.23
C SER A 326 15.07 -14.60 9.90
N PRO A 327 15.16 -15.53 8.93
CA PRO A 327 14.08 -16.45 8.60
C PRO A 327 13.58 -17.26 9.81
N SER A 328 14.47 -17.68 10.71
CA SER A 328 14.13 -18.42 11.94
C SER A 328 13.21 -17.63 12.87
N MET A 329 13.41 -16.30 13.00
CA MET A 329 12.51 -15.44 13.78
C MET A 329 11.16 -15.24 13.09
N VAL A 330 11.11 -15.24 11.75
CA VAL A 330 9.85 -15.21 10.99
C VAL A 330 9.09 -16.54 11.16
N ALA A 331 9.77 -17.69 11.11
CA ALA A 331 9.15 -18.99 11.37
C ALA A 331 8.59 -19.11 12.80
N LEU A 332 9.36 -18.67 13.81
CA LEU A 332 8.90 -18.59 15.20
C LEU A 332 7.69 -17.66 15.36
N ALA A 333 7.69 -16.52 14.67
CA ALA A 333 6.57 -15.59 14.68
C ALA A 333 5.30 -16.18 14.06
N ALA A 334 5.41 -17.05 13.04
CA ALA A 334 4.26 -17.72 12.43
C ALA A 334 3.60 -18.70 13.43
N ARG A 335 4.44 -19.53 14.08
CA ARG A 335 4.04 -20.52 15.10
C ARG A 335 3.29 -19.93 16.29
N LYS A 336 3.59 -18.70 16.70
CA LYS A 336 2.92 -18.06 17.86
C LYS A 336 1.73 -17.16 17.46
N ILE A 337 1.42 -16.96 16.15
CA ILE A 337 0.38 -16.01 15.69
C ILE A 337 -0.77 -16.65 14.92
N TYR A 338 -0.53 -17.73 14.17
CA TYR A 338 -1.57 -18.33 13.33
C TYR A 338 -2.44 -19.41 13.97
N PRO A 339 -1.98 -20.26 14.93
CA PRO A 339 -2.80 -21.36 15.45
C PRO A 339 -4.17 -20.95 16.01
N HIS A 340 -4.26 -19.89 16.82
CA HIS A 340 -5.56 -19.42 17.33
C HIS A 340 -6.45 -18.75 16.27
N ARG A 341 -5.91 -18.43 15.09
CA ARG A 341 -6.60 -17.69 14.02
C ARG A 341 -7.10 -18.57 12.87
N ILE A 342 -6.37 -19.61 12.48
CA ILE A 342 -6.67 -20.42 11.28
C ILE A 342 -8.02 -21.12 11.44
N ILE A 343 -9.02 -20.74 10.66
CA ILE A 343 -10.30 -21.45 10.63
C ILE A 343 -10.17 -22.62 9.66
N ILE A 344 -10.12 -23.85 10.19
CA ILE A 344 -10.14 -25.07 9.37
C ILE A 344 -11.49 -25.19 8.63
N THR A 345 -11.44 -25.58 7.36
CA THR A 345 -12.62 -25.72 6.51
C THR A 345 -13.36 -27.02 6.80
N ALA A 346 -14.70 -26.98 6.77
CA ALA A 346 -15.50 -28.20 6.76
C ALA A 346 -15.39 -28.87 5.38
N PRO A 347 -15.37 -30.22 5.28
CA PRO A 347 -15.28 -30.92 3.99
C PRO A 347 -16.32 -30.46 2.96
N GLU A 348 -17.56 -30.19 3.40
CA GLU A 348 -18.68 -29.68 2.60
C GLU A 348 -18.44 -28.29 1.98
N ASN A 349 -17.47 -27.52 2.49
CA ASN A 349 -17.14 -26.16 2.06
C ASN A 349 -15.73 -26.05 1.43
N GLU A 350 -15.04 -27.18 1.21
CA GLU A 350 -13.74 -27.20 0.56
C GLU A 350 -13.88 -26.86 -0.95
N ARG A 351 -12.90 -26.12 -1.49
CA ARG A 351 -12.93 -25.55 -2.83
C ARG A 351 -12.97 -26.60 -3.94
N SER A 352 -12.35 -27.78 -3.76
CA SER A 352 -12.29 -28.83 -4.79
C SER A 352 -13.65 -29.52 -5.07
N LEU A 353 -14.62 -29.42 -4.16
CA LEU A 353 -16.00 -29.88 -4.43
C LEU A 353 -16.64 -29.13 -5.62
N GLN A 354 -16.27 -27.86 -5.82
CA GLN A 354 -16.73 -27.07 -6.98
C GLN A 354 -16.15 -27.58 -8.31
N TRP A 355 -15.09 -28.41 -8.25
CA TRP A 355 -14.36 -28.96 -9.39
C TRP A 355 -14.56 -30.49 -9.53
N GLY A 356 -15.51 -31.07 -8.80
CA GLY A 356 -15.93 -32.47 -8.95
C GLY A 356 -15.23 -33.49 -8.06
N SER A 357 -14.45 -33.08 -7.05
CA SER A 357 -13.94 -34.00 -6.03
C SER A 357 -15.08 -34.64 -5.23
N SER A 358 -14.90 -35.90 -4.80
CA SER A 358 -15.89 -36.59 -3.96
C SER A 358 -15.76 -36.17 -2.49
N LEU A 359 -16.90 -36.04 -1.82
CA LEU A 359 -16.96 -35.62 -0.41
C LEU A 359 -16.17 -36.56 0.52
N ASP A 360 -16.19 -37.87 0.26
CA ASP A 360 -15.44 -38.85 1.05
C ASP A 360 -13.91 -38.70 0.89
N ALA A 361 -13.43 -38.35 -0.31
CA ALA A 361 -12.01 -38.10 -0.54
C ALA A 361 -11.56 -36.78 0.11
N VAL A 362 -12.36 -35.72 0.00
CA VAL A 362 -12.11 -34.44 0.70
C VAL A 362 -12.12 -34.65 2.21
N LYS A 363 -13.08 -35.43 2.73
CA LYS A 363 -13.15 -35.77 4.15
C LYS A 363 -11.92 -36.56 4.62
N ALA A 364 -11.47 -37.55 3.87
CA ALA A 364 -10.26 -38.31 4.20
C ALA A 364 -8.96 -37.48 4.12
N VAL A 365 -8.94 -36.38 3.36
CA VAL A 365 -7.81 -35.44 3.24
C VAL A 365 -7.82 -34.36 4.33
N LEU A 366 -8.96 -34.11 4.97
CA LEU A 366 -9.11 -33.15 6.08
C LEU A 366 -9.24 -33.82 7.46
N ASP A 367 -9.29 -35.15 7.51
CA ASP A 367 -9.42 -35.89 8.78
C ASP A 367 -8.15 -35.73 9.62
N GLY A 368 -8.31 -35.32 10.88
CA GLY A 368 -7.20 -35.08 11.81
C GLY A 368 -6.38 -33.80 11.61
N VAL A 369 -6.55 -33.04 10.53
CA VAL A 369 -5.71 -31.85 10.24
C VAL A 369 -5.99 -30.71 11.23
N THR A 370 -4.95 -30.27 11.96
CA THR A 370 -5.02 -29.19 12.94
C THR A 370 -4.55 -27.84 12.37
N ALA A 371 -4.70 -26.76 13.15
CA ALA A 371 -4.18 -25.45 12.80
C ALA A 371 -2.64 -25.40 12.80
N ASP A 372 -1.99 -26.19 13.67
CA ASP A 372 -0.54 -26.25 13.80
C ASP A 372 0.09 -27.03 12.64
N ASP A 373 -0.52 -28.14 12.20
CA ASP A 373 -0.09 -28.89 11.00
C ASP A 373 -0.05 -27.99 9.77
N VAL A 374 -1.04 -27.11 9.60
CA VAL A 374 -1.10 -26.13 8.51
C VAL A 374 0.07 -25.14 8.56
N VAL A 375 0.50 -24.71 9.75
CA VAL A 375 1.66 -23.83 9.90
C VAL A 375 2.94 -24.56 9.49
N GLU A 376 3.13 -25.81 9.97
CA GLU A 376 4.34 -26.57 9.68
C GLU A 376 4.42 -27.03 8.21
N GLU A 377 3.33 -27.50 7.60
CA GLU A 377 3.27 -27.81 6.16
C GLU A 377 3.67 -26.58 5.32
N VAL A 378 3.17 -25.39 5.69
CA VAL A 378 3.50 -24.16 4.96
C VAL A 378 4.96 -23.76 5.18
N LEU A 379 5.47 -23.75 6.41
CA LEU A 379 6.88 -23.42 6.69
C LEU A 379 7.84 -24.35 5.92
N GLN A 380 7.58 -25.66 5.94
CA GLN A 380 8.34 -26.64 5.16
C GLN A 380 8.24 -26.39 3.66
N SER A 381 7.05 -26.07 3.13
CA SER A 381 6.86 -25.82 1.70
C SER A 381 7.63 -24.59 1.20
N VAL A 382 7.68 -23.51 1.99
CA VAL A 382 8.41 -22.27 1.65
C VAL A 382 9.92 -22.51 1.75
N GLU A 383 10.40 -23.23 2.77
CA GLU A 383 11.81 -23.62 2.85
C GLU A 383 12.27 -24.50 1.67
N ILE A 384 11.42 -25.41 1.19
CA ILE A 384 11.72 -26.26 0.02
C ILE A 384 11.76 -25.41 -1.26
N SER A 385 10.95 -24.35 -1.36
CA SER A 385 11.03 -23.41 -2.47
C SER A 385 12.34 -22.61 -2.46
N ASP A 386 12.74 -22.07 -1.29
CA ASP A 386 13.99 -21.33 -1.12
C ASP A 386 15.22 -22.20 -1.44
N LYS A 387 15.22 -23.45 -0.98
CA LYS A 387 16.26 -24.46 -1.27
C LYS A 387 16.27 -24.97 -2.72
N ARG A 388 15.30 -24.59 -3.56
CA ARG A 388 15.32 -24.88 -5.01
C ARG A 388 15.93 -23.74 -5.83
N GLY A 389 15.75 -22.49 -5.42
CA GLY A 389 16.41 -21.32 -6.03
C GLY A 389 17.89 -21.18 -5.68
N ARG A 390 18.46 -22.12 -4.92
CA ARG A 390 19.78 -22.00 -4.26
C ARG A 390 20.64 -23.25 -4.44
N ARG A 391 20.60 -23.84 -5.64
CA ARG A 391 21.26 -25.12 -5.95
C ARG A 391 22.62 -25.01 -6.63
N ASP A 392 22.91 -23.88 -7.26
CA ASP A 392 24.16 -23.64 -7.96
C ASP A 392 25.05 -22.66 -7.18
N ASP A 393 25.38 -22.99 -5.92
CA ASP A 393 26.72 -22.70 -5.38
C ASP A 393 27.01 -23.38 -4.02
N ALA A 394 28.09 -24.17 -3.95
CA ALA A 394 28.71 -24.67 -2.71
C ALA A 394 30.09 -25.30 -3.00
N PRO A 395 31.07 -25.31 -2.05
CA PRO A 395 30.94 -24.91 -0.65
C PRO A 395 32.03 -23.95 -0.13
N ARG A 396 31.68 -23.16 0.91
CA ARG A 396 32.63 -22.81 1.98
C ARG A 396 32.01 -23.05 3.35
N GLN A 397 32.82 -23.59 4.25
CA GLN A 397 32.45 -23.79 5.65
C GLN A 397 32.86 -22.55 6.46
N GLU A 398 31.92 -21.94 7.18
CA GLU A 398 32.24 -21.21 8.40
C GLU A 398 31.67 -21.94 9.62
N ARG A 399 32.48 -22.03 10.68
CA ARG A 399 32.08 -22.65 11.94
C ARG A 399 31.64 -21.57 12.91
N LEU A 400 30.33 -21.37 13.09
CA LEU A 400 29.80 -20.82 14.33
C LEU A 400 29.46 -21.96 15.30
N GLY A 401 29.69 -21.72 16.59
CA GLY A 401 29.68 -22.76 17.62
C GLY A 401 28.33 -22.91 18.33
N SER A 402 27.77 -24.12 18.24
CA SER A 402 27.25 -24.88 19.40
C SER A 402 26.42 -24.12 20.46
N TRP A 403 25.21 -23.69 20.11
CA TRP A 403 24.14 -23.37 21.08
C TRP A 403 22.76 -23.82 20.58
N THR A 404 22.49 -25.14 20.62
CA THR A 404 21.18 -25.74 20.28
C THR A 404 20.84 -26.94 21.18
N LEU A 405 20.26 -26.66 22.34
CA LEU A 405 19.56 -27.57 23.26
C LEU A 405 18.47 -26.72 23.95
N ARG A 406 17.19 -27.10 24.08
CA ARG A 406 16.48 -28.36 23.76
C ARG A 406 15.15 -28.03 23.03
N ALA A 407 14.82 -28.75 21.96
CA ALA A 407 13.45 -29.04 21.51
C ALA A 407 13.50 -29.96 20.28
N GLU A 408 13.50 -31.29 20.47
CA GLU A 408 13.06 -32.31 19.49
C GLU A 408 13.39 -33.75 19.96
N ARG A 409 12.42 -34.39 20.60
CA ARG A 409 12.16 -35.85 20.62
C ARG A 409 10.63 -35.96 20.70
N THR A 410 9.89 -36.66 19.86
CA THR A 410 10.22 -37.78 18.95
C THR A 410 9.48 -37.58 17.61
N THR A 411 9.96 -38.13 16.48
CA THR A 411 9.64 -39.51 16.03
C THR A 411 10.53 -39.92 14.84
N GLN A 412 10.62 -41.22 14.54
CA GLN A 412 11.28 -41.75 13.33
C GLN A 412 10.27 -42.40 12.38
N PRO A 413 10.56 -42.38 11.07
CA PRO A 413 10.34 -43.55 10.25
C PRO A 413 11.62 -44.05 9.52
N LEU A 414 11.90 -45.34 9.71
CA LEU A 414 12.60 -46.31 8.86
C LEU A 414 13.36 -45.82 7.60
N ARG A 415 14.65 -46.16 7.55
CA ARG A 415 15.47 -46.17 6.31
C ARG A 415 15.04 -47.27 5.34
N VAL A 416 15.14 -46.98 4.04
CA VAL A 416 15.49 -47.94 2.98
C VAL A 416 16.80 -47.47 2.35
N ALA A 417 17.67 -48.38 1.89
CA ALA A 417 19.03 -48.06 1.48
C ALA A 417 19.40 -48.64 0.10
N MET A 418 20.17 -47.86 -0.68
CA MET A 418 21.18 -48.23 -1.70
C MET A 418 22.12 -47.01 -1.80
N ALA A 419 23.45 -47.12 -1.62
CA ALA A 419 24.47 -47.62 -2.57
C ALA A 419 24.72 -46.64 -3.76
N LYS A 420 25.96 -46.29 -4.18
CA LYS A 420 27.32 -46.40 -3.59
C LYS A 420 28.34 -45.64 -4.49
N ASP A 421 29.63 -45.62 -4.11
CA ASP A 421 30.84 -45.43 -4.97
C ASP A 421 31.08 -44.00 -5.56
N TYR A 422 32.29 -43.44 -5.81
CA TYR A 422 33.69 -43.68 -5.33
C TYR A 422 34.65 -42.53 -5.80
N ILE A 423 35.66 -42.09 -5.00
CA ILE A 423 37.05 -41.59 -5.34
C ILE A 423 37.24 -40.46 -6.42
N ASP A 424 38.17 -39.49 -6.38
CA ASP A 424 39.13 -38.91 -5.39
C ASP A 424 39.56 -37.47 -5.86
N PRO A 425 40.18 -36.63 -5.01
CA PRO A 425 40.70 -35.31 -5.40
C PRO A 425 42.26 -35.21 -5.46
N ASN A 426 42.82 -34.32 -6.31
CA ASN A 426 44.05 -33.53 -6.06
C ASN A 426 44.55 -32.74 -7.31
N ALA A 427 45.00 -31.49 -7.13
CA ALA A 427 46.38 -31.01 -7.42
C ALA A 427 46.54 -29.47 -7.36
N LEU A 428 47.56 -29.02 -6.59
CA LEU A 428 48.48 -27.85 -6.73
C LEU A 428 48.00 -26.54 -7.43
N ALA A 429 48.07 -25.33 -6.82
CA ALA A 429 49.25 -24.53 -6.37
C ALA A 429 50.03 -23.84 -7.52
N ALA A 430 50.61 -22.63 -7.42
CA ALA A 430 50.59 -21.50 -6.45
C ALA A 430 51.34 -20.27 -7.06
N THR A 431 51.62 -19.20 -6.28
CA THR A 431 52.65 -18.12 -6.51
C THR A 431 52.46 -17.13 -7.68
N ASP A 432 52.90 -15.86 -7.65
CA ASP A 432 53.12 -14.90 -6.52
C ASP A 432 53.22 -13.41 -6.99
N SER A 433 53.02 -12.49 -6.04
CA SER A 433 53.61 -11.14 -5.86
C SER A 433 53.81 -10.08 -6.99
N ALA A 434 53.42 -8.83 -6.66
CA ALA A 434 54.18 -7.55 -6.83
C ALA A 434 54.37 -6.90 -8.25
N ALA A 435 54.60 -5.58 -8.41
CA ALA A 435 54.32 -4.36 -7.61
C ALA A 435 54.71 -3.07 -8.40
N ALA A 436 54.34 -1.87 -7.90
CA ALA A 436 54.97 -0.54 -8.13
C ALA A 436 54.85 0.14 -9.54
N ASN A 437 54.95 1.48 -9.74
CA ASN A 437 54.61 2.69 -8.93
C ASN A 437 54.74 4.01 -9.78
N PHE A 438 54.37 5.18 -9.24
CA PHE A 438 54.85 6.58 -9.55
C PHE A 438 54.32 7.47 -10.73
N HIS A 439 53.86 8.69 -10.36
CA HIS A 439 54.10 10.06 -10.94
C HIS A 439 53.72 10.44 -12.42
N SER A 440 53.44 11.71 -12.82
CA SER A 440 53.07 12.99 -12.12
C SER A 440 52.74 14.18 -13.07
N GLU A 441 51.90 15.13 -12.61
CA GLU A 441 51.93 16.62 -12.85
C GLU A 441 51.43 17.36 -14.15
N ASN A 442 50.71 18.49 -13.91
CA ASN A 442 50.68 19.82 -14.62
C ASN A 442 50.02 20.04 -16.03
N SER A 443 49.52 21.24 -16.44
CA SER A 443 48.70 22.36 -15.84
C SER A 443 48.42 23.55 -16.84
N VAL A 444 47.58 24.56 -16.45
CA VAL A 444 47.52 26.02 -16.87
C VAL A 444 46.43 26.58 -17.86
N ASP A 445 45.59 27.52 -17.35
CA ASP A 445 44.95 28.80 -17.82
C ASP A 445 44.22 28.97 -19.22
N ASP A 446 43.47 30.05 -19.60
CA ASP A 446 43.26 31.44 -19.10
C ASP A 446 41.86 32.10 -19.48
N GLN A 447 41.69 33.46 -19.39
CA GLN A 447 40.42 34.22 -19.15
C GLN A 447 39.95 35.32 -20.19
N ASP A 448 38.68 35.80 -20.05
CA ASP A 448 38.26 37.23 -19.74
C ASP A 448 37.25 38.11 -20.60
N THR A 449 36.19 38.57 -19.90
CA THR A 449 35.34 39.83 -19.82
C THR A 449 34.65 40.78 -20.89
N LYS A 450 33.42 41.23 -20.49
CA LYS A 450 32.83 42.63 -20.29
C LYS A 450 31.88 43.37 -21.31
N ARG A 451 30.65 43.73 -20.80
CA ARG A 451 29.79 44.97 -21.01
C ARG A 451 29.06 45.18 -22.38
N SER A 452 28.01 46.03 -22.60
CA SER A 452 26.99 46.86 -21.85
C SER A 452 25.83 47.26 -22.85
N SER A 453 24.78 48.12 -22.69
CA SER A 453 24.32 49.20 -21.75
C SER A 453 22.75 49.35 -21.68
N SER A 454 22.11 50.56 -21.71
CA SER A 454 20.67 50.79 -21.31
C SER A 454 19.88 51.94 -22.01
N ILE A 455 18.51 51.94 -21.92
CA ILE A 455 17.53 53.08 -21.96
C ILE A 455 16.09 52.60 -21.58
N ASN A 456 15.14 53.51 -21.23
CA ASN A 456 13.83 53.22 -20.57
C ASN A 456 12.54 53.47 -21.39
N SER A 457 11.43 52.80 -21.04
CA SER A 457 10.03 53.29 -21.13
C SER A 457 9.07 52.50 -20.18
N HIS A 458 7.84 52.99 -19.94
CA HIS A 458 6.85 52.48 -18.96
C HIS A 458 5.87 51.42 -19.53
N GLU A 459 5.24 50.61 -18.65
CA GLU A 459 3.75 50.45 -18.47
C GLU A 459 3.39 49.27 -17.50
N ASP A 460 2.11 49.16 -17.10
CA ASP A 460 1.65 48.52 -15.85
C ASP A 460 1.19 47.03 -15.93
N PRO A 461 1.16 46.29 -14.79
CA PRO A 461 0.67 44.90 -14.70
C PRO A 461 -0.82 44.77 -14.32
N LEU A 462 -1.46 43.67 -14.76
CA LEU A 462 -2.88 43.36 -14.51
C LEU A 462 -3.14 42.35 -13.36
N GLU A 463 -4.41 42.27 -12.95
CA GLU A 463 -4.87 41.77 -11.64
C GLU A 463 -5.35 40.29 -11.63
N VAL A 464 -5.28 39.65 -10.45
CA VAL A 464 -5.87 38.33 -10.18
C VAL A 464 -6.99 38.46 -9.14
N ILE A 465 -8.24 38.34 -9.59
CA ILE A 465 -9.43 38.50 -8.75
C ILE A 465 -9.77 37.17 -8.05
N PHE A 466 -9.85 37.19 -6.71
CA PHE A 466 -10.28 36.05 -5.89
C PHE A 466 -11.65 36.31 -5.24
N GLU A 467 -12.71 35.66 -5.71
CA GLU A 467 -14.04 35.71 -5.05
C GLU A 467 -14.10 34.76 -3.84
N GLY A 468 -13.87 35.30 -2.63
CA GLY A 468 -13.81 34.55 -1.37
C GLY A 468 -15.17 34.30 -0.68
N GLY A 469 -15.88 33.25 -1.08
CA GLY A 469 -17.21 32.88 -0.55
C GLY A 469 -17.24 32.10 0.79
N SER A 470 -16.83 32.73 1.89
CA SER A 470 -17.16 32.43 3.32
C SER A 470 -17.60 31.00 3.75
N ILE A 471 -16.71 30.29 4.47
CA ILE A 471 -17.09 29.32 5.53
C ILE A 471 -16.29 29.65 6.81
N HIS A 472 -16.91 29.43 7.97
CA HIS A 472 -16.47 30.01 9.25
C HIS A 472 -15.29 29.31 9.95
N ARG A 473 -14.56 30.08 10.75
CA ARG A 473 -13.30 29.71 11.44
C ARG A 473 -13.51 29.60 12.96
N ARG A 474 -12.82 28.67 13.64
CA ARG A 474 -12.48 28.78 15.07
C ARG A 474 -10.95 28.64 15.26
N LYS A 475 -10.42 29.14 16.37
CA LYS A 475 -8.97 29.38 16.60
C LYS A 475 -8.51 28.87 17.97
N ALA A 476 -7.24 28.46 18.04
CA ALA A 476 -6.27 28.66 19.14
C ALA A 476 -4.86 28.51 18.50
N SER A 477 -3.85 29.41 18.54
CA SER A 477 -3.23 30.29 19.57
C SER A 477 -2.18 29.56 20.42
N LEU A 478 -0.89 29.94 20.56
CA LEU A 478 0.02 31.00 20.00
C LEU A 478 1.45 30.37 19.82
N ALA A 479 2.53 30.88 19.18
CA ALA A 479 3.03 32.18 18.67
C ALA A 479 3.55 33.22 19.71
N PRO A 480 4.57 34.08 19.42
CA PRO A 480 5.63 34.13 18.38
C PRO A 480 7.04 34.18 19.08
N PRO A 481 8.04 35.06 18.79
CA PRO A 481 8.66 35.60 17.55
C PRO A 481 10.22 35.45 17.46
N LEU A 482 10.85 35.73 16.30
CA LEU A 482 12.06 36.60 16.15
C LEU A 482 12.41 36.89 14.67
N GLN A 483 13.10 38.00 14.40
CA GLN A 483 13.36 38.63 13.07
C GLN A 483 14.44 39.76 13.24
N PRO A 484 14.91 40.47 12.19
CA PRO A 484 15.23 40.10 10.79
C PRO A 484 16.61 40.67 10.33
N LEU A 485 17.02 40.43 9.05
CA LEU A 485 17.84 41.29 8.13
C LEU A 485 18.53 40.41 7.06
N GLY A 486 18.60 40.75 5.76
CA GLY A 486 17.94 41.85 5.04
C GLY A 486 18.41 41.98 3.56
N LYS A 487 17.73 42.86 2.81
CA LYS A 487 17.97 43.27 1.39
C LYS A 487 17.64 42.25 0.29
N MET A 488 17.17 42.77 -0.85
CA MET A 488 16.71 42.03 -2.04
C MET A 488 17.47 42.46 -3.30
N SER A 489 17.34 41.63 -4.35
CA SER A 489 17.39 42.00 -5.79
C SER A 489 18.75 42.25 -6.46
N ALA A 490 19.14 41.27 -7.28
CA ALA A 490 19.45 41.51 -8.70
C ALA A 490 18.88 40.33 -9.54
N ARG A 491 18.44 40.58 -10.78
CA ARG A 491 17.93 39.55 -11.71
C ARG A 491 19.00 39.18 -12.77
N PRO A 492 18.99 37.95 -13.31
CA PRO A 492 19.48 37.64 -14.65
C PRO A 492 18.59 38.23 -15.77
N SER A 493 19.01 37.99 -17.02
CA SER A 493 18.51 38.61 -18.25
C SER A 493 17.15 38.11 -18.75
N ASN A 494 16.37 39.01 -19.36
CA ASN A 494 15.31 38.63 -20.29
C ASN A 494 15.88 37.97 -21.56
N HIS A 495 15.20 36.94 -22.06
CA HIS A 495 15.21 36.56 -23.48
C HIS A 495 13.78 36.50 -24.01
N ARG A 496 13.61 36.86 -25.29
CA ARG A 496 12.47 36.45 -26.11
C ARG A 496 12.72 35.00 -26.56
N ARG A 497 11.73 34.13 -26.79
CA ARG A 497 10.28 34.35 -26.94
C ARG A 497 9.47 33.05 -26.78
N ASP A 498 8.17 33.20 -27.03
CA ASP A 498 7.20 32.20 -27.47
C ASP A 498 6.58 31.27 -26.41
N THR A 499 5.42 30.75 -26.78
CA THR A 499 4.38 30.25 -25.88
C THR A 499 4.82 28.96 -25.19
N SER A 500 4.55 28.85 -23.88
CA SER A 500 4.67 27.60 -23.13
C SER A 500 3.29 27.16 -22.68
N CYS A 501 2.95 25.88 -22.89
CA CYS A 501 1.63 25.37 -22.50
C CYS A 501 1.44 25.51 -20.99
N ILE A 502 0.43 26.30 -20.59
CA ILE A 502 0.19 26.67 -19.19
C ILE A 502 0.08 25.46 -18.25
N VAL A 503 -0.47 24.34 -18.72
CA VAL A 503 -0.63 23.12 -17.91
C VAL A 503 0.73 22.50 -17.55
N HIS A 504 1.62 22.34 -18.54
CA HIS A 504 2.94 21.75 -18.31
C HIS A 504 3.92 22.74 -17.66
N ALA A 505 3.74 24.05 -17.90
CA ALA A 505 4.45 25.11 -17.18
C ALA A 505 4.01 25.23 -15.70
N LEU A 506 2.83 24.70 -15.33
CA LEU A 506 2.39 24.56 -13.93
C LEU A 506 2.90 23.26 -13.29
N LEU A 507 3.05 22.16 -14.05
CA LEU A 507 3.72 20.94 -13.59
C LEU A 507 5.18 21.24 -13.22
N ALA A 508 5.98 21.79 -14.14
CA ALA A 508 7.41 22.04 -13.91
C ALA A 508 7.71 23.00 -12.73
N LYS A 509 6.74 23.84 -12.33
CA LYS A 509 6.85 24.71 -11.14
C LYS A 509 6.51 24.02 -9.82
N HIS A 510 5.86 22.85 -9.85
CA HIS A 510 5.55 22.05 -8.67
C HIS A 510 6.77 21.24 -8.21
N ASP A 511 7.62 20.82 -9.16
CA ASP A 511 8.85 20.04 -8.94
C ASP A 511 10.04 20.86 -8.38
N GLY A 512 9.85 22.15 -8.10
CA GLY A 512 10.80 23.00 -7.37
C GLY A 512 12.03 23.52 -8.15
N VAL A 513 12.22 23.12 -9.41
CA VAL A 513 13.37 23.53 -10.24
C VAL A 513 13.04 24.78 -11.09
N PRO A 514 13.86 25.86 -11.05
CA PRO A 514 13.66 27.04 -11.89
C PRO A 514 13.81 26.77 -13.40
N ALA A 515 12.96 27.40 -14.21
CA ALA A 515 12.75 27.02 -15.62
C ALA A 515 13.75 27.61 -16.64
N GLU A 516 14.90 28.15 -16.22
CA GLU A 516 15.79 28.92 -17.12
C GLU A 516 16.74 28.06 -17.98
N HIS A 517 16.82 26.73 -17.78
CA HIS A 517 17.67 25.82 -18.58
C HIS A 517 16.94 24.56 -19.13
N LEU A 518 15.60 24.53 -19.12
CA LEU A 518 14.81 23.35 -19.53
C LEU A 518 14.85 22.98 -21.03
N SER A 519 15.68 23.64 -21.85
CA SER A 519 15.97 23.27 -23.24
C SER A 519 17.37 22.66 -23.44
N ALA A 520 18.21 22.58 -22.41
CA ALA A 520 19.62 22.20 -22.56
C ALA A 520 20.29 21.54 -21.33
N SER A 521 19.58 21.25 -20.23
CA SER A 521 20.20 20.65 -19.03
C SER A 521 19.38 19.54 -18.38
N TYR A 522 19.38 18.35 -18.99
CA TYR A 522 19.19 17.09 -18.24
C TYR A 522 20.12 15.94 -18.69
N GLU A 523 21.15 16.25 -19.48
CA GLU A 523 22.18 15.30 -19.94
C GLU A 523 23.27 15.04 -18.87
N GLY A 524 23.34 15.87 -17.82
CA GLY A 524 24.50 15.97 -16.92
C GLY A 524 24.42 15.31 -15.54
N LEU A 525 23.48 14.38 -15.27
CA LEU A 525 23.35 13.73 -13.95
C LEU A 525 23.25 12.19 -14.01
N ALA A 526 24.23 11.57 -14.66
CA ALA A 526 24.49 10.13 -14.57
C ALA A 526 25.95 9.78 -14.95
N GLN A 527 26.93 10.62 -14.58
CA GLN A 527 28.34 10.49 -15.00
C GLN A 527 29.33 10.46 -13.82
N GLU A 528 29.02 9.69 -12.78
CA GLU A 528 29.96 9.28 -11.72
C GLU A 528 30.00 7.75 -11.53
N ARG A 529 30.04 7.00 -12.63
CA ARG A 529 30.81 5.75 -12.73
C ARG A 529 31.58 5.77 -14.05
N LEU A 530 32.90 5.87 -13.98
CA LEU A 530 33.81 5.77 -15.11
C LEU A 530 34.36 4.34 -15.16
N MET A 531 34.02 3.61 -16.22
CA MET A 531 34.81 2.49 -16.75
C MET A 531 34.83 2.61 -18.28
N ASP A 532 35.75 1.88 -18.93
CA ASP A 532 36.40 2.32 -20.17
C ASP A 532 35.52 2.46 -21.42
N LYS A 533 36.01 3.29 -22.36
CA LYS A 533 35.46 3.45 -23.71
C LYS A 533 36.32 2.72 -24.75
N ASP A 534 35.67 1.91 -25.57
CA ASP A 534 36.22 1.49 -26.87
C ASP A 534 36.26 2.69 -27.86
N PRO A 535 37.26 2.82 -28.76
CA PRO A 535 37.41 4.04 -29.58
C PRO A 535 36.54 4.13 -30.84
N HIS A 536 35.73 3.10 -31.15
CA HIS A 536 35.18 2.88 -32.51
C HIS A 536 33.66 2.63 -32.56
N SER A 537 32.88 3.60 -32.09
CA SER A 537 31.47 3.74 -32.48
C SER A 537 31.08 5.21 -32.69
N GLN A 538 30.92 5.60 -33.96
CA GLN A 538 30.18 6.82 -34.32
C GLN A 538 28.71 6.44 -34.46
N ALA A 539 27.92 6.74 -33.44
CA ALA A 539 26.46 6.62 -33.44
C ALA A 539 25.85 8.03 -33.30
N GLU A 540 24.76 8.28 -34.03
CA GLU A 540 24.10 9.59 -34.06
C GLU A 540 23.32 9.87 -32.76
N GLU A 541 23.28 11.12 -32.30
CA GLU A 541 22.68 11.53 -31.02
C GLU A 541 21.14 11.58 -31.08
N THR A 542 20.48 10.43 -31.08
CA THR A 542 19.02 10.37 -30.91
C THR A 542 18.63 10.56 -29.43
N GLN A 543 17.83 11.60 -29.15
CA GLN A 543 17.46 12.02 -27.79
C GLN A 543 16.44 11.09 -27.12
N HIS A 544 16.90 9.98 -26.56
CA HIS A 544 16.05 9.02 -25.85
C HIS A 544 16.01 9.26 -24.33
N SER A 545 14.80 9.21 -23.77
CA SER A 545 14.61 9.32 -22.32
C SER A 545 15.06 8.04 -21.62
N ARG A 546 16.07 8.13 -20.76
CA ARG A 546 16.36 7.05 -19.80
C ARG A 546 15.13 6.82 -18.91
N LEU A 547 14.85 5.56 -18.59
CA LEU A 547 13.69 5.18 -17.79
C LEU A 547 13.78 5.81 -16.39
N LEU A 548 12.68 6.40 -15.92
CA LEU A 548 12.60 6.98 -14.58
C LEU A 548 12.67 5.86 -13.52
N THR A 549 13.39 6.10 -12.43
CA THR A 549 13.38 5.17 -11.30
C THR A 549 11.99 5.08 -10.67
N LYS A 550 11.65 3.93 -10.08
CA LYS A 550 10.37 3.68 -9.37
C LYS A 550 10.01 4.78 -8.36
N LYS A 551 11.01 5.36 -7.68
CA LYS A 551 10.82 6.55 -6.82
C LYS A 551 10.39 7.78 -7.62
N GLN A 552 11.13 8.14 -8.66
CA GLN A 552 10.79 9.29 -9.52
C GLN A 552 9.40 9.14 -10.16
N ILE A 553 9.01 7.92 -10.56
CA ILE A 553 7.66 7.63 -11.09
C ILE A 553 6.60 7.87 -10.01
N SER A 554 6.81 7.39 -8.79
CA SER A 554 5.89 7.61 -7.66
C SER A 554 5.75 9.09 -7.30
N ASP A 555 6.86 9.83 -7.22
CA ASP A 555 6.89 11.26 -6.88
C ASP A 555 6.20 12.09 -7.99
N MET A 556 6.50 11.81 -9.27
CA MET A 556 5.86 12.41 -10.44
C MET A 556 4.34 12.13 -10.50
N ALA A 557 3.94 10.88 -10.28
CA ALA A 557 2.52 10.51 -10.25
C ALA A 557 1.79 11.20 -9.09
N PHE A 558 2.44 11.39 -7.93
CA PHE A 558 1.88 12.19 -6.84
C PHE A 558 1.71 13.67 -7.22
N GLY A 559 2.72 14.29 -7.84
CA GLY A 559 2.66 15.68 -8.32
C GLY A 559 1.53 15.90 -9.35
N ILE A 560 1.41 15.03 -10.35
CA ILE A 560 0.31 15.08 -11.33
C ILE A 560 -1.05 14.92 -10.64
N ARG A 561 -1.20 13.96 -9.71
CA ARG A 561 -2.45 13.75 -8.95
C ARG A 561 -2.82 14.96 -8.10
N GLU A 562 -1.84 15.67 -7.52
CA GLU A 562 -2.09 16.90 -6.75
C GLU A 562 -2.47 18.08 -7.66
N LEU A 563 -1.77 18.26 -8.78
CA LEU A 563 -2.10 19.33 -9.74
C LEU A 563 -3.47 19.10 -10.39
N SER A 564 -3.82 17.87 -10.78
CA SER A 564 -5.13 17.57 -11.37
C SER A 564 -6.28 17.95 -10.42
N LYS A 565 -6.15 17.64 -9.12
CA LYS A 565 -7.11 18.04 -8.08
C LYS A 565 -7.24 19.56 -7.91
N LYS A 566 -6.17 20.33 -8.14
CA LYS A 566 -6.18 21.81 -8.13
C LYS A 566 -6.84 22.36 -9.40
N LEU A 567 -6.42 21.88 -10.58
CA LEU A 567 -6.93 22.34 -11.89
C LEU A 567 -8.40 22.03 -12.11
N ALA A 568 -8.92 20.90 -11.61
CA ALA A 568 -10.34 20.55 -11.69
C ALA A 568 -11.25 21.47 -10.86
N GLN A 569 -10.69 22.24 -9.92
CA GLN A 569 -11.44 23.19 -9.09
C GLN A 569 -11.39 24.61 -9.64
N ILE A 570 -10.23 25.05 -10.12
CA ILE A 570 -9.91 26.38 -10.63
C ILE A 570 -10.48 26.61 -12.04
N ARG A 571 -10.79 27.86 -12.40
CA ARG A 571 -10.99 28.27 -13.80
C ARG A 571 -9.72 28.91 -14.34
N LEU A 572 -9.22 28.43 -15.47
CA LEU A 572 -8.09 28.98 -16.20
C LEU A 572 -8.60 29.93 -17.30
N LYS A 573 -8.30 31.23 -17.20
CA LYS A 573 -8.52 32.16 -18.31
C LYS A 573 -7.30 32.14 -19.23
N LEU A 574 -7.43 31.47 -20.37
CA LEU A 574 -6.38 31.41 -21.40
C LEU A 574 -6.34 32.70 -22.19
N HIS A 575 -5.14 33.25 -22.47
CA HIS A 575 -4.99 34.23 -23.54
C HIS A 575 -4.85 33.51 -24.88
N VAL A 576 -5.96 33.02 -25.41
CA VAL A 576 -5.99 32.34 -26.71
C VAL A 576 -5.56 33.30 -27.83
N LYS A 577 -4.61 32.86 -28.67
CA LYS A 577 -4.24 33.48 -29.95
C LYS A 577 -4.11 32.45 -31.06
N ASN A 578 -3.43 31.34 -30.80
CA ASN A 578 -3.17 30.27 -31.76
C ASN A 578 -4.11 29.09 -31.48
N ILE A 579 -5.15 28.96 -32.31
CA ILE A 579 -6.18 27.93 -32.19
C ILE A 579 -5.89 26.81 -33.19
N PHE A 580 -5.71 25.59 -32.68
CA PHE A 580 -5.52 24.40 -33.50
C PHE A 580 -6.88 23.71 -33.72
N VAL A 581 -7.31 23.53 -34.96
CA VAL A 581 -8.57 22.84 -35.30
C VAL A 581 -8.25 21.49 -35.93
N LEU A 582 -8.85 20.44 -35.36
CA LEU A 582 -8.63 19.04 -35.74
C LEU A 582 -9.95 18.39 -36.14
N GLY A 583 -10.14 18.14 -37.43
CA GLY A 583 -11.24 17.35 -37.98
C GLY A 583 -10.76 16.01 -38.53
N LYS A 584 -11.59 15.35 -39.36
CA LYS A 584 -11.12 14.31 -40.29
C LYS A 584 -11.15 14.87 -41.70
N ALA A 585 -10.00 15.06 -42.35
CA ALA A 585 -9.92 15.67 -43.68
C ALA A 585 -10.52 14.83 -44.84
N HIS A 586 -11.05 13.63 -44.56
CA HIS A 586 -11.70 12.76 -45.54
C HIS A 586 -13.23 12.68 -45.38
N ASP A 587 -13.81 13.36 -44.39
CA ASP A 587 -15.25 13.36 -44.10
C ASP A 587 -15.88 14.69 -44.54
N GLU A 588 -16.72 14.66 -45.57
CA GLU A 588 -17.36 15.87 -46.11
C GLU A 588 -18.12 16.69 -45.07
N SER A 589 -18.71 16.03 -44.06
CA SER A 589 -19.47 16.72 -43.00
C SER A 589 -18.51 17.46 -42.06
N LEU A 590 -17.40 16.82 -41.69
CA LEU A 590 -16.40 17.41 -40.82
C LEU A 590 -15.58 18.50 -41.53
N ILE A 591 -15.36 18.42 -42.85
CA ILE A 591 -14.75 19.51 -43.62
C ILE A 591 -15.64 20.76 -43.61
N LYS A 592 -16.95 20.61 -43.82
CA LYS A 592 -17.93 21.73 -43.75
C LYS A 592 -17.94 22.36 -42.36
N ASN A 593 -17.95 21.54 -41.31
CA ASN A 593 -17.96 22.02 -39.92
C ASN A 593 -16.62 22.65 -39.51
N THR A 594 -15.50 22.16 -40.05
CA THR A 594 -14.17 22.78 -39.88
C THR A 594 -14.12 24.15 -40.56
N ARG A 595 -14.69 24.29 -41.77
CA ARG A 595 -14.84 25.57 -42.48
C ARG A 595 -15.68 26.58 -41.70
N GLU A 596 -16.85 26.17 -41.20
CA GLU A 596 -17.73 27.02 -40.39
C GLU A 596 -17.05 27.48 -39.10
N THR A 597 -16.39 26.55 -38.39
CA THR A 597 -15.64 26.87 -37.17
C THR A 597 -14.51 27.86 -37.45
N ALA A 598 -13.76 27.67 -38.54
CA ALA A 598 -12.68 28.57 -38.93
C ALA A 598 -13.19 29.96 -39.34
N ASP A 599 -14.28 30.04 -40.11
CA ASP A 599 -14.93 31.29 -40.52
C ASP A 599 -15.42 32.09 -39.30
N TRP A 600 -16.09 31.40 -38.36
CA TRP A 600 -16.58 32.01 -37.12
C TRP A 600 -15.43 32.53 -36.24
N LEU A 601 -14.36 31.75 -36.09
CA LEU A 601 -13.18 32.17 -35.32
C LEU A 601 -12.48 33.38 -35.94
N LEU A 602 -12.29 33.39 -37.27
CA LEU A 602 -11.68 34.53 -37.97
C LEU A 602 -12.55 35.79 -37.89
N MET A 603 -13.87 35.67 -37.82
CA MET A 603 -14.79 36.81 -37.63
C MET A 603 -14.92 37.28 -36.17
N LYS A 604 -14.79 36.39 -35.18
CA LYS A 604 -15.04 36.69 -33.74
C LYS A 604 -14.01 37.66 -33.16
N ASP A 605 -12.73 37.54 -33.51
CA ASP A 605 -11.64 38.39 -32.99
C ASP A 605 -10.53 38.54 -34.07
N PRO A 606 -10.04 39.76 -34.37
CA PRO A 606 -8.89 39.96 -35.27
C PRO A 606 -7.58 39.34 -34.75
N GLY A 607 -7.46 39.10 -33.44
CA GLY A 607 -6.27 38.56 -32.78
C GLY A 607 -6.08 37.04 -32.87
N TYR A 608 -7.06 36.28 -33.38
CA TYR A 608 -6.94 34.83 -33.53
C TYR A 608 -6.26 34.42 -34.85
N ASN A 609 -5.27 33.52 -34.73
CA ASN A 609 -4.73 32.70 -35.81
C ASN A 609 -5.40 31.32 -35.73
N VAL A 610 -5.90 30.82 -36.85
CA VAL A 610 -6.59 29.52 -36.94
C VAL A 610 -5.75 28.58 -37.77
N TYR A 611 -5.31 27.48 -37.18
CA TYR A 611 -4.54 26.42 -37.84
C TYR A 611 -5.47 25.26 -38.18
N VAL A 612 -5.50 24.86 -39.46
CA VAL A 612 -6.24 23.70 -39.97
C VAL A 612 -5.29 22.73 -40.69
N GLU A 613 -5.71 21.50 -40.96
CA GLU A 613 -4.86 20.49 -41.62
C GLU A 613 -4.43 20.94 -43.03
N HIS A 614 -3.15 20.79 -43.39
CA HIS A 614 -2.63 21.21 -44.71
C HIS A 614 -3.36 20.59 -45.92
N THR A 615 -3.92 19.39 -45.77
CA THR A 615 -4.75 18.71 -46.79
C THR A 615 -6.02 19.48 -47.16
N LEU A 616 -6.40 20.50 -46.36
CA LEU A 616 -7.56 21.36 -46.60
C LEU A 616 -7.25 22.61 -47.44
N GLU A 617 -5.99 22.94 -47.71
CA GLU A 617 -5.60 24.18 -48.41
C GLU A 617 -6.20 24.27 -49.83
N ASP A 618 -6.05 23.21 -50.64
CA ASP A 618 -6.64 23.10 -51.98
C ASP A 618 -8.02 22.39 -51.98
N ASN A 619 -8.61 22.12 -50.81
CA ASN A 619 -9.87 21.39 -50.73
C ASN A 619 -11.07 22.26 -51.10
N LYS A 620 -11.78 21.85 -52.16
CA LYS A 620 -12.95 22.56 -52.72
C LYS A 620 -14.14 22.72 -51.76
N ILE A 621 -14.26 21.85 -50.75
CA ILE A 621 -15.34 21.93 -49.74
C ILE A 621 -14.95 22.89 -48.62
N PHE A 622 -13.66 22.95 -48.26
CA PHE A 622 -13.15 23.90 -47.27
C PHE A 622 -13.05 25.33 -47.83
N ASP A 623 -12.65 25.48 -49.09
CA ASP A 623 -12.64 26.77 -49.79
C ASP A 623 -11.84 27.86 -49.03
N ALA A 624 -10.56 27.56 -48.76
CA ALA A 624 -9.64 28.49 -48.09
C ALA A 624 -9.54 29.84 -48.84
N LYS A 625 -9.60 29.81 -50.17
CA LYS A 625 -9.53 31.00 -51.04
C LYS A 625 -10.77 31.88 -50.85
N GLY A 626 -11.98 31.31 -50.72
CA GLY A 626 -13.19 32.05 -50.34
C GLY A 626 -13.18 32.56 -48.90
N LEU A 627 -12.63 31.82 -47.93
CA LEU A 627 -12.46 32.31 -46.54
C LEU A 627 -11.53 33.51 -46.45
N LEU A 628 -10.43 33.51 -47.21
CA LEU A 628 -9.50 34.65 -47.30
C LEU A 628 -10.14 35.85 -48.00
N ALA A 629 -10.88 35.63 -49.10
CA ALA A 629 -11.52 36.68 -49.88
C ALA A 629 -12.63 37.46 -49.14
N LYS A 630 -13.22 36.90 -48.07
CA LYS A 630 -14.27 37.59 -47.27
C LYS A 630 -13.79 38.86 -46.57
N SER A 631 -12.54 38.88 -46.10
CA SER A 631 -11.97 39.96 -45.29
C SER A 631 -10.45 40.02 -45.45
N PRO A 632 -9.85 41.17 -45.86
CA PRO A 632 -8.40 41.28 -46.02
C PRO A 632 -7.63 41.06 -44.71
N SER A 633 -8.29 41.22 -43.55
CA SER A 633 -7.71 40.87 -42.26
C SER A 633 -7.45 39.36 -42.06
N ASN A 634 -7.99 38.47 -42.91
CA ASN A 634 -7.82 37.01 -42.77
C ASN A 634 -6.47 36.51 -43.30
N GLU A 635 -5.81 37.30 -44.15
CA GLU A 635 -4.53 36.99 -44.76
C GLU A 635 -3.43 36.82 -43.68
N GLY A 636 -2.73 35.68 -43.69
CA GLY A 636 -1.75 35.32 -42.67
C GLY A 636 -2.29 34.88 -41.29
N ARG A 637 -3.62 34.95 -41.07
CA ARG A 637 -4.29 34.43 -39.85
C ARG A 637 -4.83 33.02 -40.02
N LEU A 638 -5.39 32.68 -41.19
CA LEU A 638 -5.62 31.29 -41.57
C LEU A 638 -4.27 30.65 -41.89
N ARG A 639 -3.99 29.49 -41.30
CA ARG A 639 -2.71 28.78 -41.40
C ARG A 639 -2.93 27.27 -41.50
N PHE A 640 -1.91 26.59 -41.99
CA PHE A 640 -1.93 25.14 -42.17
C PHE A 640 -0.95 24.46 -41.21
N TRP A 641 -1.36 23.31 -40.66
CA TRP A 641 -0.52 22.47 -39.81
C TRP A 641 -0.15 21.14 -40.50
N THR A 642 1.03 20.65 -40.16
CA THR A 642 1.62 19.36 -40.54
C THR A 642 2.03 18.63 -39.27
N ASP A 643 2.20 17.31 -39.36
CA ASP A 643 2.58 16.49 -38.20
C ASP A 643 3.95 16.90 -37.64
N GLU A 644 4.90 17.24 -38.52
CA GLU A 644 6.21 17.83 -38.18
C GLU A 644 6.08 19.11 -37.32
N LEU A 645 5.09 19.97 -37.60
CA LEU A 645 4.87 21.20 -36.83
C LEU A 645 4.34 20.88 -35.42
N CYS A 646 3.48 19.87 -35.32
CA CYS A 646 2.94 19.38 -34.05
C CYS A 646 4.02 18.75 -33.18
N GLU A 647 4.95 18.00 -33.77
CA GLU A 647 6.07 17.36 -33.07
C GLU A 647 7.16 18.36 -32.65
N GLN A 648 7.64 19.20 -33.58
CA GLN A 648 8.75 20.11 -33.32
C GLN A 648 8.35 21.33 -32.48
N LYS A 649 7.11 21.81 -32.60
CA LYS A 649 6.64 23.05 -31.97
C LYS A 649 5.24 22.93 -31.34
N PRO A 650 4.96 21.90 -30.51
CA PRO A 650 3.65 21.68 -29.88
C PRO A 650 3.20 22.88 -29.04
N GLN A 651 4.16 23.59 -28.44
CA GLN A 651 3.95 24.77 -27.61
C GLN A 651 3.42 25.99 -28.38
N THR A 652 3.35 25.94 -29.72
CA THR A 652 2.77 27.01 -30.57
C THR A 652 1.30 27.26 -30.28
N PHE A 653 0.55 26.24 -29.85
CA PHE A 653 -0.92 26.27 -29.80
C PHE A 653 -1.44 26.49 -28.36
N ASP A 654 -2.38 27.42 -28.20
CA ASP A 654 -2.97 27.75 -26.89
C ASP A 654 -4.12 26.80 -26.51
N ILE A 655 -4.84 26.28 -27.51
CA ILE A 655 -5.98 25.37 -27.36
C ILE A 655 -6.16 24.50 -28.61
N VAL A 656 -6.60 23.25 -28.42
CA VAL A 656 -6.98 22.31 -29.49
C VAL A 656 -8.50 22.16 -29.50
N LEU A 657 -9.12 22.38 -30.66
CA LEU A 657 -10.54 22.13 -30.92
C LEU A 657 -10.68 20.85 -31.75
N ALA A 658 -11.11 19.76 -31.11
CA ALA A 658 -11.31 18.47 -31.77
C ALA A 658 -12.78 18.32 -32.22
N LEU A 659 -12.99 18.20 -33.53
CA LEU A 659 -14.28 18.02 -34.19
C LEU A 659 -14.43 16.55 -34.63
N GLY A 660 -15.22 15.75 -33.92
CA GLY A 660 -15.55 14.40 -34.36
C GLY A 660 -16.05 13.47 -33.25
N GLY A 661 -15.27 12.41 -32.99
CA GLY A 661 -15.52 11.42 -31.96
C GLY A 661 -14.26 11.13 -31.15
N ASP A 662 -14.29 10.13 -30.27
CA ASP A 662 -13.15 9.80 -29.40
C ASP A 662 -11.86 9.51 -30.19
N GLY A 663 -11.95 8.92 -31.38
CA GLY A 663 -10.79 8.72 -32.28
C GLY A 663 -10.11 10.01 -32.77
N THR A 664 -10.84 11.15 -32.82
CA THR A 664 -10.26 12.47 -33.07
C THR A 664 -9.47 12.97 -31.85
N VAL A 665 -9.94 12.63 -30.64
CA VAL A 665 -9.22 12.96 -29.39
C VAL A 665 -7.96 12.11 -29.24
N LEU A 666 -8.02 10.81 -29.58
CA LEU A 666 -6.83 9.95 -29.68
C LEU A 666 -5.83 10.49 -30.71
N TYR A 667 -6.29 11.02 -31.85
CA TYR A 667 -5.39 11.66 -32.81
C TYR A 667 -4.68 12.89 -32.22
N SER A 668 -5.38 13.70 -31.42
CA SER A 668 -4.71 14.82 -30.72
C SER A 668 -3.70 14.35 -29.65
N SER A 669 -3.87 13.19 -29.01
CA SER A 669 -2.81 12.61 -28.16
C SER A 669 -1.61 12.18 -29.01
N TRP A 670 -1.85 11.56 -30.16
CA TRP A 670 -0.82 11.08 -31.09
C TRP A 670 0.02 12.20 -31.70
N LEU A 671 -0.61 13.31 -32.11
CA LEU A 671 0.07 14.50 -32.63
C LEU A 671 0.92 15.23 -31.57
N PHE A 672 0.56 15.10 -30.29
CA PHE A 672 1.22 15.75 -29.17
C PHE A 672 1.86 14.73 -28.22
N GLN A 673 2.88 14.03 -28.72
CA GLN A 673 3.65 13.02 -27.97
C GLN A 673 4.28 13.55 -26.68
N ARG A 674 4.68 14.84 -26.64
CA ARG A 674 5.23 15.50 -25.45
C ARG A 674 4.17 16.40 -24.80
N VAL A 675 4.37 17.71 -24.82
CA VAL A 675 3.48 18.74 -24.26
C VAL A 675 2.16 18.82 -25.04
N VAL A 676 1.02 18.75 -24.35
CA VAL A 676 -0.31 18.77 -24.98
C VAL A 676 -1.06 20.08 -24.63
N PRO A 677 -1.54 20.87 -25.61
CA PRO A 677 -2.43 22.00 -25.34
C PRO A 677 -3.80 21.53 -24.80
N PRO A 678 -4.53 22.34 -24.00
CA PRO A 678 -5.88 21.99 -23.55
C PRO A 678 -6.81 21.59 -24.69
N VAL A 679 -7.38 20.39 -24.62
CA VAL A 679 -8.21 19.80 -25.69
C VAL A 679 -9.70 19.95 -25.37
N LEU A 680 -10.42 20.68 -26.23
CA LEU A 680 -11.87 20.88 -26.18
C LEU A 680 -12.51 20.08 -27.33
N ALA A 681 -13.22 19.01 -26.97
CA ALA A 681 -13.71 18.00 -27.92
C ALA A 681 -15.24 18.04 -28.11
N PHE A 682 -15.66 18.33 -29.34
CA PHE A 682 -17.06 18.36 -29.79
C PHE A 682 -17.48 17.01 -30.40
N SER A 683 -18.64 16.50 -29.96
CA SER A 683 -19.33 15.35 -30.56
C SER A 683 -20.28 15.79 -31.68
N LEU A 684 -20.35 15.03 -32.76
CA LEU A 684 -21.23 15.30 -33.91
C LEU A 684 -22.20 14.14 -34.16
N GLY A 685 -23.07 13.89 -33.18
CA GLY A 685 -24.18 12.92 -33.25
C GLY A 685 -23.93 11.58 -32.54
N SER A 686 -22.70 11.05 -32.54
CA SER A 686 -22.33 9.89 -31.72
C SER A 686 -21.68 10.32 -30.40
N LEU A 687 -22.17 9.78 -29.28
CA LEU A 687 -21.72 10.14 -27.93
C LEU A 687 -20.52 9.28 -27.48
N GLY A 688 -19.32 9.85 -27.60
CA GLY A 688 -18.10 9.30 -27.02
C GLY A 688 -17.92 9.60 -25.51
N PHE A 689 -16.91 8.97 -24.91
CA PHE A 689 -16.47 9.18 -23.53
C PHE A 689 -15.45 10.32 -23.38
N LEU A 690 -14.83 10.74 -24.49
CA LEU A 690 -13.83 11.83 -24.53
C LEU A 690 -14.44 13.12 -25.06
N THR A 691 -15.32 13.04 -26.08
CA THR A 691 -16.13 14.17 -26.57
C THR A 691 -17.18 14.60 -25.54
N LYS A 692 -17.17 15.87 -25.11
CA LYS A 692 -18.04 16.37 -24.01
C LYS A 692 -18.93 17.54 -24.38
N PHE A 693 -18.65 18.19 -25.51
CA PHE A 693 -19.37 19.37 -25.98
C PHE A 693 -20.21 19.02 -27.20
N ASP A 694 -21.36 19.67 -27.35
CA ASP A 694 -22.23 19.50 -28.50
C ASP A 694 -21.81 20.49 -29.61
N TYR A 695 -21.62 20.01 -30.84
CA TYR A 695 -21.22 20.89 -31.95
C TYR A 695 -22.29 21.92 -32.28
N ASP A 696 -23.58 21.58 -32.16
CA ASP A 696 -24.69 22.50 -32.42
C ASP A 696 -24.67 23.74 -31.49
N LEU A 697 -23.91 23.67 -30.39
CA LEU A 697 -23.70 24.74 -29.42
C LEU A 697 -22.26 25.30 -29.43
N TYR A 698 -21.46 25.06 -30.48
CA TYR A 698 -20.06 25.52 -30.55
C TYR A 698 -19.88 27.05 -30.36
N PRO A 699 -20.68 27.96 -30.96
CA PRO A 699 -20.42 29.40 -30.87
C PRO A 699 -20.58 29.95 -29.45
N GLN A 700 -21.57 29.40 -28.73
CA GLN A 700 -21.86 29.71 -27.33
C GLN A 700 -20.79 29.11 -26.42
N THR A 701 -20.39 27.86 -26.70
CA THR A 701 -19.36 27.13 -25.95
C THR A 701 -17.99 27.81 -26.04
N LEU A 702 -17.55 28.18 -27.25
CA LEU A 702 -16.25 28.82 -27.47
C LEU A 702 -16.21 30.25 -26.92
N SER A 703 -17.26 31.06 -27.17
CA SER A 703 -17.35 32.41 -26.57
C SER A 703 -17.23 32.32 -25.05
N ARG A 704 -18.00 31.43 -24.42
CA ARG A 704 -17.95 31.23 -22.96
C ARG A 704 -16.59 30.71 -22.48
N ALA A 705 -15.97 29.78 -23.19
CA ALA A 705 -14.65 29.24 -22.84
C ALA A 705 -13.54 30.29 -22.86
N PHE A 706 -13.58 31.23 -23.81
CA PHE A 706 -12.59 32.30 -23.94
C PHE A 706 -12.88 33.49 -22.99
N GLU A 707 -14.16 33.80 -22.75
CA GLU A 707 -14.59 34.96 -21.94
C GLU A 707 -14.61 34.64 -20.43
N GLU A 708 -15.24 33.53 -20.00
CA GLU A 708 -15.31 33.07 -18.60
C GLU A 708 -14.13 32.19 -18.16
N GLY A 709 -13.32 31.71 -19.11
CA GLY A 709 -12.26 30.73 -18.87
C GLY A 709 -12.75 29.28 -18.79
N ILE A 710 -11.80 28.34 -18.88
CA ILE A 710 -12.03 26.89 -18.93
C ILE A 710 -11.76 26.21 -17.58
N THR A 711 -12.32 25.01 -17.37
CA THR A 711 -11.84 24.06 -16.34
C THR A 711 -11.19 22.88 -17.06
N VAL A 712 -10.09 22.33 -16.52
CA VAL A 712 -9.34 21.22 -17.13
C VAL A 712 -9.25 20.06 -16.15
N ASN A 713 -9.39 18.82 -16.65
CA ASN A 713 -9.01 17.60 -15.93
C ASN A 713 -7.84 16.93 -16.66
N LEU A 714 -6.84 16.47 -15.91
CA LEU A 714 -5.69 15.75 -16.44
C LEU A 714 -5.97 14.25 -16.45
N ARG A 715 -6.02 13.64 -17.64
CA ARG A 715 -6.12 12.19 -17.81
C ARG A 715 -4.73 11.56 -17.86
N LEU A 716 -4.57 10.40 -17.24
CA LEU A 716 -3.35 9.59 -17.34
C LEU A 716 -3.08 9.23 -18.80
N ARG A 717 -1.81 9.30 -19.21
CA ARG A 717 -1.25 8.63 -20.39
C ARG A 717 -0.19 7.62 -19.94
N PHE A 718 0.07 6.60 -20.75
CA PHE A 718 1.30 5.81 -20.62
C PHE A 718 2.43 6.42 -21.43
N GLU A 719 3.65 6.29 -20.94
CA GLU A 719 4.87 6.37 -21.74
C GLU A 719 5.30 4.91 -21.98
N ALA A 720 5.26 4.46 -23.24
CA ALA A 720 5.53 3.08 -23.62
C ALA A 720 6.76 3.02 -24.55
N THR A 721 7.76 2.23 -24.20
CA THR A 721 9.04 2.12 -24.94
C THR A 721 9.27 0.69 -25.41
N VAL A 722 9.49 0.54 -26.72
CA VAL A 722 9.92 -0.72 -27.35
C VAL A 722 11.41 -0.92 -27.08
N MET A 723 11.75 -2.07 -26.50
CA MET A 723 13.10 -2.49 -26.16
C MET A 723 13.46 -3.71 -27.02
N ARG A 724 14.60 -3.63 -27.72
CA ARG A 724 15.09 -4.64 -28.65
C ARG A 724 16.22 -5.45 -28.03
N SER A 725 16.14 -6.77 -28.13
CA SER A 725 17.22 -7.66 -27.70
C SER A 725 18.50 -7.40 -28.51
N GLN A 726 19.65 -7.43 -27.83
CA GLN A 726 20.98 -7.33 -28.42
C GLN A 726 21.71 -8.66 -28.27
N THR A 727 21.70 -9.47 -29.32
CA THR A 727 22.45 -10.74 -29.38
C THR A 727 23.95 -10.48 -29.31
N ARG A 728 24.63 -11.11 -28.36
CA ARG A 728 26.10 -11.12 -28.25
C ARG A 728 26.69 -12.35 -28.94
N ASP A 729 27.86 -12.18 -29.56
CA ASP A 729 28.59 -13.29 -30.19
C ASP A 729 29.28 -14.16 -29.12
N GLY A 730 28.68 -15.33 -28.82
CA GLY A 730 29.32 -16.40 -28.05
C GLY A 730 28.61 -16.81 -26.75
N GLU A 731 27.70 -15.99 -26.24
CA GLU A 731 26.81 -16.34 -25.13
C GLU A 731 25.59 -17.13 -25.64
N GLY A 732 25.02 -17.99 -24.79
CA GLY A 732 23.83 -18.77 -25.14
C GLY A 732 22.55 -17.93 -25.17
N GLN A 733 21.45 -18.50 -25.66
CA GLN A 733 20.12 -17.90 -25.46
C GLN A 733 19.71 -18.05 -23.99
N SER A 734 20.17 -17.12 -23.13
CA SER A 734 19.65 -16.91 -21.77
C SER A 734 18.16 -16.52 -21.82
N ASP A 735 17.41 -16.87 -20.78
CA ASP A 735 15.98 -16.62 -20.72
C ASP A 735 15.65 -15.13 -20.58
N LEU A 736 14.46 -14.72 -21.04
CA LEU A 736 14.02 -13.33 -20.91
C LEU A 736 13.78 -12.95 -19.44
N VAL A 737 13.41 -13.92 -18.60
CA VAL A 737 13.33 -13.76 -17.14
C VAL A 737 14.70 -13.48 -16.53
N GLU A 738 15.75 -14.22 -16.94
CA GLU A 738 17.13 -14.00 -16.48
C GLU A 738 17.64 -12.62 -16.90
N GLN A 739 17.42 -12.22 -18.16
CA GLN A 739 17.88 -10.93 -18.69
C GLN A 739 17.17 -9.69 -18.10
N LEU A 740 16.07 -9.87 -17.36
CA LEU A 740 15.28 -8.79 -16.77
C LEU A 740 15.24 -8.79 -15.24
N ILE A 741 15.54 -9.92 -14.58
CA ILE A 741 15.43 -10.12 -13.12
C ILE A 741 16.67 -10.83 -12.52
N GLY A 742 17.49 -11.49 -13.33
CA GLY A 742 18.68 -12.24 -12.87
C GLY A 742 19.84 -11.35 -12.40
N GLU A 743 20.85 -11.97 -11.80
CA GLU A 743 21.99 -11.28 -11.17
C GLU A 743 22.85 -10.47 -12.17
N GLU A 744 22.77 -10.76 -13.47
CA GLU A 744 23.47 -9.99 -14.53
C GLU A 744 22.85 -8.60 -14.81
N ALA A 745 21.70 -8.27 -14.22
CA ALA A 745 20.96 -7.05 -14.51
C ALA A 745 21.67 -5.73 -14.12
N GLU A 746 22.72 -5.77 -13.28
CA GLU A 746 23.45 -4.55 -12.88
C GLU A 746 24.50 -4.05 -13.90
N ASP A 747 25.09 -4.94 -14.71
CA ASP A 747 26.28 -4.59 -15.54
C ASP A 747 26.06 -4.64 -17.07
N HIS A 748 24.96 -5.20 -17.59
CA HIS A 748 24.80 -5.45 -19.03
C HIS A 748 23.59 -4.77 -19.71
N HIS A 749 23.87 -3.97 -20.74
CA HIS A 749 22.87 -3.35 -21.62
C HIS A 749 22.30 -4.34 -22.65
N THR A 750 21.63 -5.39 -22.16
CA THR A 750 21.07 -6.49 -22.97
C THR A 750 20.05 -6.02 -24.02
N HIS A 751 19.42 -4.86 -23.82
CA HIS A 751 18.38 -4.33 -24.70
C HIS A 751 18.52 -2.82 -24.96
N ARG A 752 18.35 -2.41 -26.23
CA ARG A 752 18.33 -0.99 -26.63
C ARG A 752 16.89 -0.49 -26.86
N PRO A 753 16.57 0.78 -26.57
CA PRO A 753 15.31 1.38 -27.00
C PRO A 753 15.27 1.53 -28.53
N ASP A 754 14.07 1.46 -29.10
CA ASP A 754 13.81 1.54 -30.55
C ASP A 754 12.74 2.60 -30.89
N GLY A 755 11.81 2.84 -29.96
CA GLY A 755 10.80 3.91 -30.06
C GLY A 755 10.04 4.09 -28.74
N THR A 756 9.63 5.32 -28.45
CA THR A 756 8.86 5.68 -27.23
C THR A 756 7.61 6.49 -27.61
N TYR A 757 6.45 6.04 -27.14
CA TYR A 757 5.13 6.56 -27.53
C TYR A 757 4.31 6.97 -26.29
N ASN A 758 3.52 8.04 -26.41
CA ASN A 758 2.67 8.56 -25.34
C ASN A 758 1.17 8.38 -25.64
N ILE A 759 0.51 7.54 -24.84
CA ILE A 759 -0.68 6.78 -25.20
C ILE A 759 -1.83 7.07 -24.23
N LEU A 760 -3.04 7.34 -24.71
CA LEU A 760 -4.17 7.78 -23.88
C LEU A 760 -5.07 6.63 -23.39
N ASN A 761 -5.33 5.62 -24.22
CA ASN A 761 -6.18 4.49 -23.88
C ASN A 761 -5.37 3.25 -23.50
N GLU A 762 -4.74 2.59 -24.48
CA GLU A 762 -4.18 1.25 -24.28
C GLU A 762 -2.94 0.92 -25.13
N VAL A 763 -2.07 0.10 -24.54
CA VAL A 763 -1.06 -0.70 -25.24
C VAL A 763 -1.63 -2.12 -25.37
N VAL A 764 -1.66 -2.66 -26.58
CA VAL A 764 -2.04 -4.04 -26.84
C VAL A 764 -0.83 -4.78 -27.39
N VAL A 765 -0.48 -5.93 -26.83
CA VAL A 765 0.46 -6.87 -27.46
C VAL A 765 -0.35 -8.07 -27.90
N ASP A 766 -0.52 -8.26 -29.21
CA ASP A 766 -1.28 -9.37 -29.80
C ASP A 766 -0.44 -10.26 -30.73
N ARG A 767 -0.93 -11.45 -31.08
CA ARG A 767 -0.23 -12.36 -32.02
C ARG A 767 -0.15 -11.83 -33.47
N GLY A 768 -0.74 -10.69 -33.77
CA GLY A 768 -0.81 -10.12 -35.11
C GLY A 768 -1.41 -11.08 -36.15
N PRO A 769 -0.76 -11.27 -37.32
CA PRO A 769 -1.26 -12.14 -38.38
C PRO A 769 -1.04 -13.64 -38.10
N ASN A 770 -0.29 -14.00 -37.05
CA ASN A 770 0.09 -15.38 -36.79
C ASN A 770 -1.13 -16.22 -36.36
N PRO A 771 -1.32 -17.45 -36.88
CA PRO A 771 -2.44 -18.31 -36.51
C PRO A 771 -2.24 -19.05 -35.18
N THR A 772 -1.01 -19.03 -34.64
CA THR A 772 -0.64 -19.56 -33.33
C THR A 772 -0.92 -18.54 -32.23
N MET A 773 -1.38 -18.99 -31.05
CA MET A 773 -1.49 -18.15 -29.85
C MET A 773 -0.13 -17.53 -29.51
N SER A 774 -0.12 -16.26 -29.11
CA SER A 774 1.09 -15.61 -28.59
C SER A 774 1.42 -16.14 -27.20
N SER A 775 2.71 -16.30 -26.91
CA SER A 775 3.26 -16.41 -25.56
C SER A 775 3.82 -15.03 -25.20
N ILE A 776 3.34 -14.43 -24.11
CA ILE A 776 3.73 -13.07 -23.69
C ILE A 776 4.04 -13.09 -22.21
N GLU A 777 5.25 -12.74 -21.83
CA GLU A 777 5.67 -12.66 -20.43
C GLU A 777 5.32 -11.30 -19.84
N LEU A 778 4.60 -11.30 -18.71
CA LEU A 778 4.24 -10.09 -17.99
C LEU A 778 5.12 -9.95 -16.75
N PHE A 779 5.88 -8.86 -16.68
CA PHE A 779 6.66 -8.46 -15.51
C PHE A 779 6.07 -7.17 -14.92
N GLY A 780 6.11 -7.03 -13.59
CA GLY A 780 5.64 -5.85 -12.87
C GLY A 780 6.68 -5.40 -11.84
N ASP A 781 7.18 -4.18 -12.03
CA ASP A 781 8.49 -3.75 -11.50
C ASP A 781 9.52 -4.88 -11.76
N ASP A 782 10.20 -5.39 -10.75
CA ASP A 782 11.30 -6.33 -10.92
C ASP A 782 10.89 -7.77 -10.55
N GLU A 783 9.59 -8.08 -10.72
CA GLU A 783 8.96 -9.40 -10.47
C GLU A 783 8.28 -9.93 -11.73
N HIS A 784 8.48 -11.22 -12.06
CA HIS A 784 7.70 -11.89 -13.11
C HIS A 784 6.32 -12.27 -12.56
N PHE A 785 5.25 -11.78 -13.21
CA PHE A 785 3.87 -12.05 -12.79
C PHE A 785 3.35 -13.36 -13.37
N THR A 786 3.38 -13.53 -14.70
CA THR A 786 2.95 -14.75 -15.38
C THR A 786 3.22 -14.70 -16.90
N THR A 787 3.48 -15.86 -17.50
CA THR A 787 3.52 -16.06 -18.95
C THR A 787 2.10 -16.28 -19.48
N VAL A 788 1.58 -15.34 -20.27
CA VAL A 788 0.22 -15.31 -20.82
C VAL A 788 0.19 -16.00 -22.19
N GLN A 789 -0.57 -17.09 -22.30
CA GLN A 789 -0.87 -17.75 -23.58
C GLN A 789 -2.30 -17.39 -24.04
N ALA A 790 -2.40 -16.62 -25.12
CA ALA A 790 -3.62 -15.88 -25.49
C ALA A 790 -3.63 -15.47 -26.98
N ASP A 791 -4.69 -14.79 -27.44
CA ASP A 791 -4.63 -13.95 -28.65
C ASP A 791 -3.77 -12.69 -28.41
N GLY A 792 -3.67 -12.24 -27.15
CA GLY A 792 -2.83 -11.11 -26.72
C GLY A 792 -3.09 -10.66 -25.29
N ILE A 793 -2.51 -9.52 -24.91
CA ILE A 793 -2.74 -8.81 -23.65
C ILE A 793 -2.98 -7.31 -23.90
N CYS A 794 -3.92 -6.72 -23.16
CA CYS A 794 -4.28 -5.31 -23.22
C CYS A 794 -3.93 -4.64 -21.87
N VAL A 795 -3.08 -3.62 -21.92
CA VAL A 795 -2.68 -2.78 -20.79
C VAL A 795 -3.30 -1.39 -21.00
N SER A 796 -4.25 -1.04 -20.15
CA SER A 796 -5.16 0.09 -20.34
C SER A 796 -5.08 1.11 -19.21
N THR A 797 -5.14 2.40 -19.56
CA THR A 797 -5.37 3.48 -18.61
C THR A 797 -6.82 3.44 -18.09
N PRO A 798 -7.18 4.21 -17.05
CA PRO A 798 -8.57 4.40 -16.65
C PRO A 798 -9.43 5.03 -17.76
N THR A 799 -8.80 5.77 -18.70
CA THR A 799 -9.46 6.33 -19.89
C THR A 799 -9.75 5.24 -20.94
N GLY A 800 -8.79 4.35 -21.18
CA GLY A 800 -8.95 3.18 -22.05
C GLY A 800 -9.91 2.13 -21.51
N SER A 801 -10.29 2.20 -20.23
CA SER A 801 -11.18 1.21 -19.60
C SER A 801 -12.55 1.08 -20.27
N THR A 802 -13.00 2.11 -21.02
CA THR A 802 -14.21 2.13 -21.85
C THR A 802 -14.00 1.76 -23.33
N ALA A 803 -12.75 1.51 -23.75
CA ALA A 803 -12.34 1.22 -25.12
C ALA A 803 -12.06 -0.28 -25.30
N TYR A 804 -10.90 -0.68 -25.84
CA TYR A 804 -10.65 -2.08 -26.21
C TYR A 804 -10.56 -3.00 -24.98
N ASN A 805 -10.07 -2.49 -23.85
CA ASN A 805 -10.15 -3.19 -22.55
C ASN A 805 -11.57 -3.68 -22.21
N LEU A 806 -12.61 -2.89 -22.49
CA LEU A 806 -14.00 -3.29 -22.22
C LEU A 806 -14.45 -4.45 -23.12
N ALA A 807 -14.05 -4.44 -24.39
CA ALA A 807 -14.34 -5.50 -25.35
C ALA A 807 -13.62 -6.81 -25.01
N ALA A 808 -12.42 -6.73 -24.43
CA ALA A 808 -11.66 -7.87 -23.91
C ALA A 808 -12.20 -8.42 -22.56
N GLY A 809 -13.28 -7.86 -22.01
CA GLY A 809 -13.88 -8.28 -20.74
C GLY A 809 -13.26 -7.64 -19.49
N GLY A 810 -12.44 -6.60 -19.66
CA GLY A 810 -11.88 -5.78 -18.58
C GLY A 810 -12.93 -4.89 -17.88
N SER A 811 -12.60 -4.44 -16.67
CA SER A 811 -13.52 -3.62 -15.87
C SER A 811 -13.58 -2.15 -16.31
N LEU A 812 -14.76 -1.54 -16.21
CA LEU A 812 -14.94 -0.08 -16.31
C LEU A 812 -14.27 0.63 -15.12
N CYS A 813 -13.50 1.68 -15.38
CA CYS A 813 -12.80 2.46 -14.35
C CYS A 813 -13.10 3.96 -14.47
N HIS A 814 -13.11 4.68 -13.33
CA HIS A 814 -13.30 6.12 -13.33
C HIS A 814 -11.99 6.84 -13.75
N PRO A 815 -12.01 7.83 -14.67
CA PRO A 815 -10.79 8.47 -15.20
C PRO A 815 -9.86 9.09 -14.16
N ASP A 816 -10.39 9.49 -13.00
CA ASP A 816 -9.63 10.10 -11.90
C ASP A 816 -8.97 9.06 -10.95
N ASN A 817 -9.13 7.75 -11.21
CA ASN A 817 -8.54 6.68 -10.39
C ASN A 817 -7.06 6.44 -10.78
N PRO A 818 -6.11 6.41 -9.83
CA PRO A 818 -4.69 6.20 -10.11
C PRO A 818 -4.35 4.70 -10.28
N VAL A 819 -4.79 4.10 -11.40
CA VAL A 819 -4.63 2.67 -11.66
C VAL A 819 -4.30 2.34 -13.12
N ILE A 820 -3.64 1.20 -13.32
CA ILE A 820 -3.47 0.50 -14.60
C ILE A 820 -4.41 -0.72 -14.62
N LEU A 821 -5.02 -1.01 -15.76
CA LEU A 821 -5.81 -2.23 -15.97
C LEU A 821 -5.04 -3.17 -16.90
N VAL A 822 -5.03 -4.47 -16.60
CA VAL A 822 -4.37 -5.50 -17.41
C VAL A 822 -5.37 -6.62 -17.70
N THR A 823 -5.69 -6.82 -18.97
CA THR A 823 -6.73 -7.75 -19.43
C THR A 823 -6.18 -8.62 -20.57
N ALA A 824 -6.13 -9.95 -20.37
CA ALA A 824 -5.73 -10.87 -21.43
C ALA A 824 -6.88 -11.10 -22.44
N ILE A 825 -6.54 -11.18 -23.72
CA ILE A 825 -7.47 -11.28 -24.85
C ILE A 825 -7.59 -12.76 -25.22
N CYS A 826 -8.76 -13.36 -25.00
CA CYS A 826 -9.02 -14.77 -25.32
C CYS A 826 -7.96 -15.74 -24.73
N ALA A 827 -7.58 -15.54 -23.46
CA ALA A 827 -6.58 -16.37 -22.79
C ALA A 827 -6.97 -17.86 -22.76
N HIS A 828 -6.02 -18.73 -23.09
CA HIS A 828 -6.17 -20.18 -22.98
C HIS A 828 -6.19 -20.64 -21.50
N THR A 829 -5.53 -19.87 -20.62
CA THR A 829 -5.45 -20.10 -19.18
C THR A 829 -6.71 -19.64 -18.45
N LEU A 830 -7.58 -20.59 -18.08
CA LEU A 830 -8.88 -20.36 -17.42
C LEU A 830 -8.82 -19.60 -16.07
N SER A 831 -7.64 -19.50 -15.45
CA SER A 831 -7.42 -18.75 -14.20
C SER A 831 -7.07 -17.28 -14.40
N PHE A 832 -6.69 -16.83 -15.61
CA PHE A 832 -6.36 -15.42 -15.83
C PHE A 832 -7.62 -14.56 -15.72
N ARG A 833 -7.57 -13.52 -14.89
CA ARG A 833 -8.66 -12.54 -14.69
C ARG A 833 -8.12 -11.13 -14.93
N PRO A 834 -8.96 -10.16 -15.34
CA PRO A 834 -8.54 -8.76 -15.43
C PRO A 834 -7.97 -8.27 -14.09
N ILE A 835 -6.74 -7.74 -14.13
CA ILE A 835 -5.99 -7.26 -12.97
C ILE A 835 -6.07 -5.72 -12.94
N ILE A 836 -6.13 -5.14 -11.74
CA ILE A 836 -6.03 -3.69 -11.53
C ILE A 836 -4.82 -3.43 -10.62
N LEU A 837 -3.90 -2.61 -11.10
CA LEU A 837 -2.58 -2.31 -10.52
C LEU A 837 -2.45 -0.81 -10.23
N PRO A 838 -1.54 -0.34 -9.35
CA PRO A 838 -1.34 1.09 -9.13
C PRO A 838 -0.70 1.78 -10.36
N ASP A 839 -0.95 3.08 -10.54
CA ASP A 839 -0.31 3.91 -11.58
C ASP A 839 1.21 4.11 -11.39
N THR A 840 1.80 3.61 -10.31
CA THR A 840 3.24 3.74 -10.00
C THR A 840 4.08 2.52 -10.42
N ILE A 841 3.47 1.45 -10.92
CA ILE A 841 4.19 0.25 -11.36
C ILE A 841 4.77 0.44 -12.77
N VAL A 842 5.95 -0.14 -13.03
CA VAL A 842 6.49 -0.31 -14.38
C VAL A 842 6.13 -1.71 -14.87
N LEU A 843 5.31 -1.83 -15.92
CA LEU A 843 5.06 -3.12 -16.56
C LEU A 843 6.08 -3.35 -17.69
N ARG A 844 6.51 -4.60 -17.87
CA ARG A 844 7.20 -5.03 -19.09
C ARG A 844 6.39 -6.19 -19.70
N CYS A 845 6.08 -6.10 -20.99
CA CYS A 845 5.40 -7.16 -21.76
C CYS A 845 6.38 -7.69 -22.81
N GLY A 846 6.92 -8.89 -22.60
CA GLY A 846 7.97 -9.47 -23.42
C GLY A 846 7.53 -10.68 -24.24
N VAL A 847 8.24 -10.97 -25.33
CA VAL A 847 8.08 -12.21 -26.09
C VAL A 847 9.25 -13.14 -25.71
N PRO A 848 9.03 -14.29 -25.05
CA PRO A 848 10.12 -15.14 -24.60
C PRO A 848 10.90 -15.76 -25.77
N TYR A 849 12.15 -16.15 -25.55
CA TYR A 849 13.03 -16.68 -26.61
C TYR A 849 12.54 -18.02 -27.19
N ASP A 850 11.71 -18.78 -26.46
CA ASP A 850 11.08 -20.03 -26.93
C ASP A 850 9.80 -19.81 -27.78
N ALA A 851 9.35 -18.56 -27.92
CA ALA A 851 8.08 -18.23 -28.55
C ALA A 851 8.05 -18.67 -30.02
N ARG A 852 7.04 -19.48 -30.37
CA ARG A 852 6.84 -20.06 -31.71
C ARG A 852 6.55 -19.05 -32.82
N SER A 853 6.26 -17.81 -32.48
CA SER A 853 5.88 -16.73 -33.40
C SER A 853 6.10 -15.37 -32.76
N SER A 854 6.39 -14.35 -33.57
CA SER A 854 6.41 -12.95 -33.14
C SER A 854 5.05 -12.49 -32.60
N SER A 855 5.09 -11.46 -31.76
CA SER A 855 3.90 -10.70 -31.33
C SER A 855 3.97 -9.28 -31.89
N TRP A 856 2.92 -8.48 -31.69
CA TRP A 856 2.78 -7.15 -32.26
C TRP A 856 2.27 -6.18 -31.19
N ALA A 857 3.10 -5.19 -30.85
CA ALA A 857 2.71 -4.06 -30.01
C ALA A 857 1.88 -3.07 -30.83
N SER A 858 0.75 -2.64 -30.28
CA SER A 858 -0.23 -1.74 -30.90
C SER A 858 -0.57 -0.61 -29.93
N PHE A 859 -0.35 0.63 -30.36
CA PHE A 859 -0.42 1.83 -29.50
C PHE A 859 -1.64 2.69 -29.86
N ASP A 860 -2.60 2.86 -28.93
CA ASP A 860 -3.91 3.53 -29.16
C ASP A 860 -4.65 3.03 -30.43
N GLY A 861 -4.41 1.78 -30.83
CA GLY A 861 -4.96 1.17 -32.05
C GLY A 861 -4.47 1.78 -33.37
N ARG A 862 -3.36 2.52 -33.36
CA ARG A 862 -2.79 3.24 -34.51
C ARG A 862 -1.50 2.60 -35.01
N GLU A 863 -0.42 2.85 -34.28
CA GLU A 863 0.92 2.39 -34.64
C GLU A 863 1.09 0.92 -34.25
N ARG A 864 1.70 0.13 -35.12
CA ARG A 864 1.93 -1.31 -34.91
C ARG A 864 3.39 -1.69 -35.16
N VAL A 865 4.03 -2.21 -34.12
CA VAL A 865 5.44 -2.61 -34.12
C VAL A 865 5.53 -4.10 -33.82
N GLU A 866 6.14 -4.88 -34.71
CA GLU A 866 6.44 -6.29 -34.44
C GLU A 866 7.45 -6.41 -33.28
N LEU A 867 7.21 -7.35 -32.36
CA LEU A 867 8.12 -7.80 -31.31
C LEU A 867 8.61 -9.21 -31.65
N LYS A 868 9.93 -9.36 -31.77
CA LYS A 868 10.58 -10.67 -31.99
C LYS A 868 10.80 -11.38 -30.65
N PRO A 869 11.06 -12.69 -30.62
CA PRO A 869 11.55 -13.37 -29.43
C PRO A 869 12.76 -12.64 -28.84
N GLY A 870 12.69 -12.29 -27.55
CA GLY A 870 13.61 -11.41 -26.83
C GLY A 870 13.14 -9.94 -26.72
N ASP A 871 12.36 -9.41 -27.66
CA ASP A 871 11.87 -8.03 -27.59
C ASP A 871 10.79 -7.87 -26.52
N TYR A 872 10.74 -6.69 -25.88
CA TYR A 872 9.69 -6.35 -24.92
C TYR A 872 9.26 -4.88 -24.99
N VAL A 873 8.08 -4.58 -24.46
CA VAL A 873 7.58 -3.20 -24.29
C VAL A 873 7.54 -2.85 -22.81
N THR A 874 8.25 -1.80 -22.43
CA THR A 874 8.14 -1.17 -21.10
C THR A 874 6.98 -0.18 -21.11
N ILE A 875 6.12 -0.20 -20.09
CA ILE A 875 4.92 0.64 -19.96
C ILE A 875 4.89 1.25 -18.56
N SER A 876 4.86 2.58 -18.46
CA SER A 876 4.77 3.30 -17.19
C SER A 876 3.87 4.55 -17.31
N ALA A 877 3.54 5.19 -16.18
CA ALA A 877 2.80 6.44 -16.20
C ALA A 877 3.61 7.59 -16.84
N SER A 878 3.00 8.30 -17.78
CA SER A 878 3.64 9.43 -18.47
C SER A 878 3.66 10.70 -17.62
N ARG A 879 4.81 11.37 -17.61
CA ARG A 879 5.01 12.76 -17.15
C ARG A 879 4.18 13.80 -17.93
N PHE A 880 3.63 13.42 -19.09
CA PHE A 880 2.82 14.29 -19.95
C PHE A 880 1.35 13.83 -19.96
N PRO A 881 0.56 14.15 -18.92
CA PRO A 881 -0.86 13.81 -18.86
C PRO A 881 -1.67 14.63 -19.87
N PHE A 882 -2.83 14.11 -20.28
CA PHE A 882 -3.64 14.67 -21.34
C PHE A 882 -4.73 15.63 -20.79
N PRO A 883 -4.67 16.95 -21.09
CA PRO A 883 -5.56 17.95 -20.50
C PRO A 883 -6.89 18.08 -21.26
N CYS A 884 -7.95 17.48 -20.72
CA CYS A 884 -9.30 17.62 -21.27
C CYS A 884 -10.05 18.80 -20.66
N VAL A 885 -10.61 19.67 -21.50
CA VAL A 885 -11.53 20.73 -21.08
C VAL A 885 -12.86 20.13 -20.59
N LEU A 886 -13.42 20.68 -19.50
CA LEU A 886 -14.69 20.27 -18.90
C LEU A 886 -15.81 21.31 -19.14
N PRO A 887 -17.07 20.88 -19.32
CA PRO A 887 -18.21 21.80 -19.36
C PRO A 887 -18.40 22.56 -18.04
N THR A 888 -18.46 23.89 -18.11
CA THR A 888 -18.41 24.83 -16.97
C THR A 888 -19.47 24.59 -15.88
N ASN A 889 -20.62 23.98 -16.23
CA ASN A 889 -21.77 23.80 -15.33
C ASN A 889 -21.89 22.37 -14.75
N ARG A 890 -20.94 21.46 -14.98
CA ARG A 890 -21.05 20.05 -14.55
C ARG A 890 -19.86 19.62 -13.71
N ARG A 891 -20.12 19.04 -12.53
CA ARG A 891 -19.12 18.40 -11.66
C ARG A 891 -19.71 17.11 -11.07
N LYS A 892 -18.87 16.06 -10.95
CA LYS A 892 -19.14 14.70 -10.43
C LYS A 892 -20.05 13.75 -11.23
N THR A 893 -21.16 14.19 -11.86
CA THR A 893 -22.08 13.24 -12.54
C THR A 893 -21.74 12.91 -13.99
N ASP A 894 -20.80 13.62 -14.63
CA ASP A 894 -20.57 13.50 -16.09
C ASP A 894 -20.17 12.12 -16.58
N TRP A 895 -19.27 11.41 -15.88
CA TRP A 895 -18.84 10.07 -16.29
C TRP A 895 -19.99 9.06 -16.23
N ILE A 896 -20.77 9.10 -15.14
CA ILE A 896 -21.98 8.26 -14.97
C ILE A 896 -23.00 8.58 -16.06
N ASN A 897 -23.23 9.87 -16.34
CA ASN A 897 -24.13 10.32 -17.41
C ASN A 897 -23.61 9.91 -18.80
N SER A 898 -22.30 9.84 -19.04
CA SER A 898 -21.77 9.30 -20.30
C SER A 898 -21.95 7.79 -20.40
N ILE A 899 -21.66 6.99 -19.37
CA ILE A 899 -21.92 5.54 -19.41
C ILE A 899 -23.41 5.24 -19.61
N SER A 900 -24.29 5.92 -18.87
CA SER A 900 -25.74 5.69 -18.99
C SER A 900 -26.29 6.09 -20.37
N ARG A 901 -25.71 7.09 -21.04
CA ARG A 901 -26.06 7.45 -22.42
C ARG A 901 -25.46 6.49 -23.46
N THR A 902 -24.16 6.19 -23.37
CA THR A 902 -23.42 5.45 -24.40
C THR A 902 -23.60 3.93 -24.30
N LEU A 903 -23.74 3.36 -23.10
CA LEU A 903 -24.02 1.92 -22.90
C LEU A 903 -25.50 1.63 -22.56
N GLN A 904 -26.39 2.63 -22.61
CA GLN A 904 -27.78 2.54 -22.14
C GLN A 904 -27.91 1.96 -20.71
N TRP A 905 -26.90 2.19 -19.87
CA TRP A 905 -26.74 1.46 -18.62
C TRP A 905 -27.90 1.76 -17.65
N ASN A 906 -28.61 0.69 -17.26
CA ASN A 906 -29.81 0.70 -16.42
C ASN A 906 -31.01 1.50 -16.99
N SER A 907 -31.13 1.68 -18.32
CA SER A 907 -32.26 2.35 -18.97
C SER A 907 -33.58 1.55 -18.98
N ARG A 908 -33.80 0.67 -18.00
CA ARG A 908 -35.00 -0.16 -17.89
C ARG A 908 -36.10 0.62 -17.20
N ASP A 909 -37.29 0.65 -17.80
CA ASP A 909 -38.48 1.22 -17.16
C ASP A 909 -38.67 0.66 -15.75
N LYS A 910 -38.92 1.55 -14.78
CA LYS A 910 -39.28 1.11 -13.42
C LYS A 910 -40.55 0.26 -13.52
N PRO A 911 -40.59 -0.95 -12.91
CA PRO A 911 -41.80 -1.74 -12.88
C PRO A 911 -42.93 -0.90 -12.27
N LYS A 912 -44.06 -0.82 -12.96
CA LYS A 912 -45.20 -0.01 -12.52
C LYS A 912 -45.61 -0.47 -11.14
N ALA A 913 -45.66 0.47 -10.19
CA ALA A 913 -46.18 0.19 -8.85
C ALA A 913 -47.59 -0.41 -8.96
N PHE A 914 -47.90 -1.38 -8.11
CA PHE A 914 -49.25 -1.93 -8.02
C PHE A 914 -50.24 -0.78 -7.76
N LYS A 915 -51.26 -0.67 -8.59
CA LYS A 915 -52.41 0.17 -8.27
C LYS A 915 -53.19 -0.54 -7.18
N GLU A 916 -53.12 -0.03 -5.96
CA GLU A 916 -54.11 -0.36 -4.93
C GLU A 916 -55.50 -0.08 -5.50
N TRP A 917 -56.42 -1.04 -5.38
CA TRP A 917 -57.83 -0.76 -5.65
C TRP A 917 -58.32 0.22 -4.58
N LYS A 918 -59.01 1.27 -5.03
CA LYS A 918 -59.88 2.04 -4.15
C LYS A 918 -61.23 1.34 -4.14
N GLU A 919 -61.61 0.86 -2.97
CA GLU A 919 -62.99 0.51 -2.62
C GLU A 919 -63.86 1.80 -2.52
#